data_AF-A0A961KAX9-F1
#
_entry.id   AF-A0A961KAX9-F1
#
_cell.length_a   1.000
_cell.length_b   1.000
_cell.length_c   1.000
_cell.angle_alpha   90.00
_cell.angle_beta   90.00
_cell.angle_gamma   90.00
#
_symmetry.space_group_name_H-M   'P 1'
#
loop_
_entity.id
_entity.type
_entity.pdbx_description
1 polymer ?
#
loop_
_entity_poly.entity_id
_entity_poly.type
_entity_poly.pdbx_seq_one_letter_code
_entity_poly.pdbx_strand_id
1 'polypeptide(L)'
;MADDASQTPPAFDGEEANALLPVPARRLLRSGAVDGAAEGARSLAAPGLVLVCDLSGFSRMGAETVARSERGAEALQAVIDGVFARIGAIIARHGGAVLYYAGDAVAVHWPAGADPAAALRAGVACGLAVQAEVGADPVGDRSIEMRAGLGLGEMWLVETEAPGGRQAVFCGPVLEDLAGLDLAASGVRLTPAALGLVAGDARVEIGAGTDIARAVAPEDRPAAAAPGRFDVGPWLRAHQRAGLTLGRDWAAEFRQVHVLFLRAPGFGFSGEDDTGAAAAALRAIATAVEGAGGTLVQSCFDDKGLVGIAAWGLSTRVWEDGAERAVRAAQALAEDPAGPFVAAVTAGKVFAGLIGAPGYYQHVAIGDAVNRAAAMSVAARAPVTLDAETRAAVARRFEAQEVARLPLKGQAGEAVVYAVTAERLRQLAHEGALIGRQAERARLDEIAGALARDEAADLSLTADAGMGKSRLAAWFETALDRAGVAHLQIQGDAIRRAISYAPLVPLVSELLGLAPGADAAACRAALLRHLDPVREPLLPLLSPLLPVAFPETDASQALAGAGRAVETRELAVELLTGLLGPDRIMLVVEDAHWLDSASWQLLDVLTRRAPVSVCLVTRPLGPDDVPTEARRFLDRDRVETLTLAMLDAEDSGALAAQTLGAKDAAPRLAELLHQKAAGHPLFTMALVQALDARGLVAVEKGYAHLRLGEAGLAHLDIPADAAGAIRERISRLSPSEQLTIRAAGVLGRSFDAETLAALHPAADLPAVEADLARIAETGLIAPEPGGGWAFDHAIVADAAYHSLVTDQARQLHAAAVALIEARAGDAPDAGDLALLAHHAERAGDREAALRHLAAAGESARAAYANLETVDFLTRALRLAEDGAGGVAELTRAQWRYDIAYALRALGQYQRSEDFLKACIADLDRPPPETGWQAARGLFGGYANFRMRPHQDRQPEAVRAPVILAADATMMLSELHYELNKI
;
A
#
# COMPACT_ATOMS: atom_id res chain seq x y z
N MET A 1 -26.23 -4.44 15.99
CA MET A 1 -26.22 -3.92 17.36
C MET A 1 -26.10 -2.42 17.25
N ALA A 2 -27.09 -1.71 17.77
CA ALA A 2 -27.14 -0.25 17.85
C ALA A 2 -26.48 0.20 19.16
N ASP A 3 -25.96 1.44 19.15
CA ASP A 3 -25.24 2.18 20.21
C ASP A 3 -23.71 1.98 20.29
N ASP A 4 -22.99 2.56 19.32
CA ASP A 4 -21.89 3.49 19.60
C ASP A 4 -21.70 4.45 18.41
N ALA A 5 -22.48 5.54 18.41
CA ALA A 5 -22.38 6.62 17.43
C ALA A 5 -21.97 7.90 18.17
N SER A 6 -20.69 8.01 18.57
CA SER A 6 -20.19 9.24 19.18
C SER A 6 -18.73 9.62 18.88
N GLN A 7 -18.06 8.95 17.94
CA GLN A 7 -16.82 9.51 17.38
C GLN A 7 -17.17 10.44 16.20
N THR A 8 -17.26 11.73 16.51
CA THR A 8 -17.31 12.80 15.50
C THR A 8 -16.10 12.65 14.57
N PRO A 9 -16.27 12.58 13.24
CA PRO A 9 -15.15 12.53 12.30
C PRO A 9 -14.22 13.75 12.52
N PRO A 10 -12.91 13.64 12.21
CA PRO A 10 -12.00 14.78 12.35
C PRO A 10 -12.53 15.98 11.56
N ALA A 11 -12.64 17.14 12.22
CA ALA A 11 -13.10 18.37 11.59
C ALA A 11 -12.05 18.81 10.55
N PHE A 12 -12.48 19.03 9.31
CA PHE A 12 -11.62 19.55 8.25
C PHE A 12 -11.73 21.09 8.22
N ASP A 13 -11.30 21.74 9.30
CA ASP A 13 -11.43 23.20 9.51
C ASP A 13 -10.15 24.01 9.23
N GLY A 14 -9.05 23.33 8.88
CA GLY A 14 -7.78 23.94 8.48
C GLY A 14 -7.88 24.76 7.18
N GLU A 15 -7.01 25.76 7.00
CA GLU A 15 -7.04 26.69 5.87
C GLU A 15 -6.87 26.00 4.52
N GLU A 16 -6.04 24.95 4.45
CA GLU A 16 -5.83 24.15 3.24
C GLU A 16 -7.05 23.30 2.86
N ALA A 17 -7.66 22.62 3.83
CA ALA A 17 -8.87 21.84 3.59
C ALA A 17 -10.01 22.74 3.12
N ASN A 18 -10.17 23.87 3.80
CA ASN A 18 -11.14 24.91 3.46
C ASN A 18 -10.97 25.47 2.04
N ALA A 19 -9.75 25.45 1.49
CA ALA A 19 -9.49 25.89 0.14
C ALA A 19 -9.95 24.88 -0.94
N LEU A 20 -10.40 23.67 -0.60
CA LEU A 20 -11.02 22.77 -1.61
C LEU A 20 -12.49 23.10 -1.93
N LEU A 21 -13.07 24.09 -1.25
CA LEU A 21 -14.38 24.64 -1.59
C LEU A 21 -14.28 26.14 -1.85
N PRO A 22 -14.86 26.65 -2.96
CA PRO A 22 -14.74 28.05 -3.34
C PRO A 22 -15.19 29.00 -2.24
N VAL A 23 -14.50 30.13 -2.06
CA VAL A 23 -14.89 31.17 -1.09
C VAL A 23 -16.36 31.61 -1.28
N PRO A 24 -16.87 31.83 -2.51
CA PRO A 24 -18.27 32.19 -2.70
C PRO A 24 -19.22 31.11 -2.20
N ALA A 25 -18.91 29.82 -2.44
CA ALA A 25 -19.72 28.71 -1.97
C ALA A 25 -19.73 28.65 -0.43
N ARG A 26 -18.55 28.75 0.20
CA ARG A 26 -18.42 28.79 1.67
C ARG A 26 -19.22 29.94 2.29
N ARG A 27 -19.27 31.11 1.67
CA ARG A 27 -20.07 32.25 2.16
C ARG A 27 -21.57 31.95 2.10
N LEU A 28 -22.05 31.46 0.95
CA LEU A 28 -23.46 31.13 0.74
C LEU A 28 -23.93 30.00 1.67
N LEU A 29 -23.12 28.96 1.81
CA LEU A 29 -23.40 27.79 2.64
C LEU A 29 -23.38 28.11 4.14
N ARG A 30 -22.68 29.16 4.57
CA ARG A 30 -22.76 29.68 5.95
C ARG A 30 -24.01 30.54 6.19
N SER A 31 -24.53 31.21 5.15
CA SER A 31 -25.59 32.21 5.29
C SER A 31 -27.02 31.68 5.14
N GLY A 32 -27.27 30.57 4.45
CA GLY A 32 -28.63 30.05 4.20
C GLY A 32 -29.09 29.08 5.30
N ALA A 33 -30.19 29.29 6.06
CA ALA A 33 -31.53 29.75 5.70
C ALA A 33 -32.14 28.93 4.55
N VAL A 34 -33.22 28.21 4.90
CA VAL A 34 -33.94 27.22 4.10
C VAL A 34 -34.98 27.96 3.28
N ASP A 35 -34.87 27.93 1.96
CA ASP A 35 -36.03 28.11 1.10
C ASP A 35 -35.96 27.13 -0.07
N GLY A 36 -36.99 26.28 -0.12
CA GLY A 36 -37.43 25.43 -1.23
C GLY A 36 -36.40 24.63 -2.03
N ALA A 37 -36.33 23.31 -1.81
CA ALA A 37 -36.26 22.35 -2.92
C ALA A 37 -36.50 20.91 -2.42
N ALA A 38 -37.06 20.10 -3.32
CA ALA A 38 -37.43 18.70 -3.12
C ALA A 38 -36.27 17.80 -2.67
N GLU A 39 -36.60 16.73 -1.92
CA GLU A 39 -35.76 15.57 -1.56
C GLU A 39 -34.23 15.73 -1.72
N GLY A 40 -33.60 16.40 -0.74
CA GLY A 40 -32.13 16.37 -0.58
C GLY A 40 -31.33 17.27 -1.52
N ALA A 41 -31.94 18.31 -2.11
CA ALA A 41 -31.24 19.35 -2.86
C ALA A 41 -31.49 20.74 -2.24
N ARG A 42 -30.50 21.65 -2.34
CA ARG A 42 -30.68 23.07 -1.98
C ARG A 42 -30.14 23.97 -3.08
N SER A 43 -30.79 25.10 -3.33
CA SER A 43 -30.32 26.14 -4.25
C SER A 43 -30.09 27.42 -3.47
N LEU A 44 -28.99 28.12 -3.72
CA LEU A 44 -28.65 29.39 -3.07
C LEU A 44 -28.35 30.44 -4.13
N ALA A 45 -29.15 31.50 -4.19
CA ALA A 45 -28.95 32.60 -5.13
C ALA A 45 -27.60 33.29 -4.89
N ALA A 46 -26.88 33.55 -5.99
CA ALA A 46 -25.55 34.13 -6.00
C ALA A 46 -25.39 35.16 -7.13
N PRO A 47 -26.33 36.11 -7.31
CA PRO A 47 -26.28 37.05 -8.43
C PRO A 47 -25.01 37.91 -8.37
N GLY A 48 -24.48 38.26 -9.54
CA GLY A 48 -23.25 39.02 -9.59
C GLY A 48 -22.61 39.11 -10.97
N LEU A 49 -21.36 39.56 -10.93
CA LEU A 49 -20.51 39.66 -12.11
C LEU A 49 -19.60 38.43 -12.17
N VAL A 50 -19.49 37.82 -13.35
CA VAL A 50 -18.63 36.66 -13.59
C VAL A 50 -17.63 36.99 -14.71
N LEU A 51 -16.35 36.82 -14.42
CA LEU A 51 -15.26 36.87 -15.39
C LEU A 51 -14.86 35.43 -15.72
N VAL A 52 -14.79 35.09 -17.00
CA VAL A 52 -14.17 33.85 -17.48
C VAL A 52 -12.89 34.21 -18.23
N CYS A 53 -11.80 33.58 -17.82
CA CYS A 53 -10.49 33.70 -18.46
C CYS A 53 -10.02 32.33 -18.95
N ASP A 54 -9.70 32.19 -20.23
CA ASP A 54 -9.27 30.93 -20.87
C ASP A 54 -7.78 30.97 -21.27
N LEU A 55 -6.99 30.01 -20.77
CA LEU A 55 -5.57 29.86 -21.10
C LEU A 55 -5.37 29.01 -22.37
N SER A 56 -5.26 29.67 -23.52
CA SER A 56 -4.95 28.98 -24.77
C SER A 56 -3.53 28.38 -24.78
N GLY A 57 -3.44 27.05 -24.79
CA GLY A 57 -2.20 26.28 -25.00
C GLY A 57 -1.64 25.57 -23.77
N PHE A 58 -2.19 25.84 -22.58
CA PHE A 58 -1.73 25.24 -21.32
C PHE A 58 -2.04 23.74 -21.23
N SER A 59 -3.26 23.33 -21.59
CA SER A 59 -3.68 21.92 -21.62
C SER A 59 -2.83 21.06 -22.57
N ARG A 60 -2.36 21.65 -23.68
CA ARG A 60 -1.46 20.99 -24.63
C ARG A 60 -0.06 20.81 -24.06
N MET A 61 0.48 21.83 -23.39
CA MET A 61 1.77 21.73 -22.69
C MET A 61 1.74 20.64 -21.63
N GLY A 62 0.66 20.58 -20.82
CA GLY A 62 0.45 19.52 -19.84
C GLY A 62 0.48 18.14 -20.50
N ALA A 63 -0.33 17.95 -21.55
CA ALA A 63 -0.39 16.67 -22.27
C ALA A 63 0.95 16.23 -22.88
N GLU A 64 1.70 17.15 -23.50
CA GLU A 64 3.03 16.84 -24.05
C GLU A 64 4.05 16.48 -22.96
N THR A 65 3.96 17.11 -21.79
CA THR A 65 4.83 16.81 -20.64
C THR A 65 4.52 15.43 -20.07
N VAL A 66 3.23 15.09 -19.93
CA VAL A 66 2.76 13.75 -19.51
C VAL A 66 3.26 12.67 -20.47
N ALA A 67 3.25 12.95 -21.77
CA ALA A 67 3.70 12.01 -22.82
C ALA A 67 5.21 11.75 -22.81
N ARG A 68 6.04 12.71 -22.36
CA ARG A 68 7.51 12.64 -22.45
C ARG A 68 8.20 12.14 -21.18
N SER A 69 7.51 12.05 -20.04
CA SER A 69 8.15 11.85 -18.75
C SER A 69 7.63 10.65 -17.96
N GLU A 70 8.53 9.76 -17.51
CA GLU A 70 8.22 8.66 -16.57
C GLU A 70 8.26 9.08 -15.09
N ARG A 71 8.89 10.23 -14.80
CA ARG A 71 9.01 10.86 -13.47
C ARG A 71 8.78 12.38 -13.59
N GLY A 72 8.43 13.08 -12.51
CA GLY A 72 8.33 14.55 -12.55
C GLY A 72 6.91 15.13 -12.62
N ALA A 73 5.92 14.44 -12.07
CA ALA A 73 4.61 15.03 -11.79
C ALA A 73 4.76 16.29 -10.91
N GLU A 74 5.66 16.25 -9.94
CA GLU A 74 6.06 17.40 -9.10
C GLU A 74 6.57 18.59 -9.91
N ALA A 75 7.36 18.37 -10.97
CA ALA A 75 7.86 19.46 -11.80
C ALA A 75 6.74 20.12 -12.63
N LEU A 76 5.81 19.31 -13.15
CA LEU A 76 4.62 19.83 -13.81
C LEU A 76 3.71 20.57 -12.82
N GLN A 77 3.50 20.01 -11.62
CA GLN A 77 2.77 20.63 -10.51
C GLN A 77 3.37 22.00 -10.15
N ALA A 78 4.70 22.10 -9.99
CA ALA A 78 5.38 23.36 -9.68
C ALA A 78 5.20 24.44 -10.76
N VAL A 79 5.20 24.06 -12.04
CA VAL A 79 4.91 24.97 -13.15
C VAL A 79 3.46 25.45 -13.10
N ILE A 80 2.52 24.52 -12.86
CA ILE A 80 1.10 24.84 -12.74
C ILE A 80 0.86 25.79 -11.55
N ASP A 81 1.39 25.46 -10.37
CA ASP A 81 1.28 26.28 -9.16
C ASP A 81 1.85 27.68 -9.37
N GLY A 82 3.00 27.78 -10.06
CA GLY A 82 3.62 29.07 -10.37
C GLY A 82 2.71 29.99 -11.19
N VAL A 83 1.97 29.45 -12.17
CA VAL A 83 1.04 30.23 -13.01
C VAL A 83 -0.22 30.62 -12.22
N PHE A 84 -0.87 29.64 -11.59
CA PHE A 84 -2.13 29.88 -10.88
C PHE A 84 -1.96 30.72 -9.62
N ALA A 85 -0.81 30.66 -8.93
CA ALA A 85 -0.51 31.55 -7.81
C ALA A 85 -0.47 33.03 -8.22
N ARG A 86 0.11 33.35 -9.39
CA ARG A 86 0.15 34.73 -9.92
C ARG A 86 -1.24 35.23 -10.32
N ILE A 87 -1.98 34.40 -11.05
CA ILE A 87 -3.37 34.70 -11.45
C ILE A 87 -4.25 34.90 -10.21
N GLY A 88 -4.15 34.00 -9.23
CA GLY A 88 -4.90 34.08 -7.97
C GLY A 88 -4.58 35.35 -7.17
N ALA A 89 -3.31 35.78 -7.13
CA ALA A 89 -2.92 37.02 -6.46
C ALA A 89 -3.53 38.27 -7.12
N ILE A 90 -3.62 38.30 -8.45
CA ILE A 90 -4.29 39.38 -9.21
C ILE A 90 -5.79 39.38 -8.91
N ILE A 91 -6.44 38.22 -9.00
CA ILE A 91 -7.87 38.07 -8.70
C ILE A 91 -8.19 38.60 -7.29
N ALA A 92 -7.42 38.18 -6.29
CA ALA A 92 -7.60 38.61 -4.90
C ALA A 92 -7.41 40.13 -4.73
N ARG A 93 -6.41 40.72 -5.40
CA ARG A 93 -6.13 42.17 -5.37
C ARG A 93 -7.28 43.00 -5.93
N HIS A 94 -7.98 42.49 -6.95
CA HIS A 94 -9.17 43.13 -7.52
C HIS A 94 -10.48 42.72 -6.81
N GLY A 95 -10.40 42.01 -5.69
CA GLY A 95 -11.53 41.62 -4.85
C GLY A 95 -12.43 40.54 -5.47
N GLY A 96 -11.95 39.82 -6.48
CA GLY A 96 -12.65 38.68 -7.06
C GLY A 96 -12.41 37.40 -6.27
N ALA A 97 -13.29 36.43 -6.44
CA ALA A 97 -13.13 35.10 -5.86
C ALA A 97 -13.39 34.01 -6.91
N VAL A 98 -12.50 33.02 -6.98
CA VAL A 98 -12.64 31.92 -7.95
C VAL A 98 -13.88 31.09 -7.64
N LEU A 99 -14.65 30.74 -8.68
CA LEU A 99 -15.79 29.83 -8.63
C LEU A 99 -15.36 28.39 -8.90
N TYR A 100 -14.64 28.17 -10.00
CA TYR A 100 -14.10 26.86 -10.41
C TYR A 100 -13.01 27.06 -11.48
N TYR A 101 -12.22 26.02 -11.69
CA TYR A 101 -11.33 25.85 -12.84
C TYR A 101 -11.94 24.79 -13.76
N ALA A 102 -12.17 25.09 -15.04
CA ALA A 102 -12.71 24.15 -16.02
C ALA A 102 -11.68 23.94 -17.15
N GLY A 103 -10.90 22.86 -17.05
CA GLY A 103 -9.76 22.66 -17.94
C GLY A 103 -8.73 23.78 -17.77
N ASP A 104 -8.53 24.55 -18.83
CA ASP A 104 -7.67 25.75 -18.89
C ASP A 104 -8.40 27.07 -18.60
N ALA A 105 -9.70 27.03 -18.30
CA ALA A 105 -10.47 28.23 -17.96
C ALA A 105 -10.59 28.44 -16.44
N VAL A 106 -10.57 29.70 -16.00
CA VAL A 106 -10.88 30.12 -14.62
C VAL A 106 -12.11 31.03 -14.62
N ALA A 107 -13.09 30.68 -13.79
CA ALA A 107 -14.29 31.50 -13.56
C ALA A 107 -14.15 32.25 -12.23
N VAL A 108 -14.39 33.57 -12.24
CA VAL A 108 -14.20 34.47 -11.09
C VAL A 108 -15.46 35.28 -10.86
N HIS A 109 -15.88 35.39 -9.61
CA HIS A 109 -17.13 36.04 -9.22
C HIS A 109 -16.93 37.25 -8.30
N TRP A 110 -17.71 38.30 -8.57
CA TRP A 110 -17.96 39.41 -7.67
C TRP A 110 -19.46 39.44 -7.33
N PRO A 111 -19.83 39.28 -6.04
CA PRO A 111 -21.23 39.28 -5.64
C PRO A 111 -21.90 40.63 -5.92
N ALA A 112 -23.20 40.61 -6.24
CA ALA A 112 -24.00 41.81 -6.37
C ALA A 112 -23.98 42.62 -5.06
N GLY A 113 -23.33 43.77 -5.10
CA GLY A 113 -23.29 44.75 -4.00
C GLY A 113 -24.12 45.99 -4.32
N ALA A 114 -24.04 47.01 -3.45
CA ALA A 114 -24.75 48.28 -3.64
C ALA A 114 -24.32 49.06 -4.91
N ASP A 115 -23.14 48.76 -5.48
CA ASP A 115 -22.61 49.38 -6.70
C ASP A 115 -22.14 48.31 -7.72
N PRO A 116 -23.01 47.89 -8.66
CA PRO A 116 -22.65 46.99 -9.76
C PRO A 116 -21.60 47.57 -10.72
N ALA A 117 -21.52 48.89 -10.88
CA ALA A 117 -20.52 49.52 -11.75
C ALA A 117 -19.11 49.39 -11.14
N ALA A 118 -18.97 49.49 -9.82
CA ALA A 118 -17.69 49.19 -9.16
C ALA A 118 -17.25 47.73 -9.32
N ALA A 119 -18.20 46.78 -9.27
CA ALA A 119 -17.89 45.38 -9.57
C ALA A 119 -17.42 45.21 -11.02
N LEU A 120 -18.13 45.82 -11.98
CA LEU A 120 -17.79 45.82 -13.40
C LEU A 120 -16.38 46.36 -13.65
N ARG A 121 -16.03 47.52 -13.09
CA ARG A 121 -14.70 48.12 -13.20
C ARG A 121 -13.62 47.19 -12.65
N ALA A 122 -13.86 46.56 -11.50
CA ALA A 122 -12.93 45.60 -10.91
C ALA A 122 -12.76 44.33 -11.78
N GLY A 123 -13.84 43.82 -12.37
CA GLY A 123 -13.80 42.69 -13.29
C GLY A 123 -13.01 43.00 -14.56
N VAL A 124 -13.22 44.18 -15.16
CA VAL A 124 -12.43 44.66 -16.32
C VAL A 124 -10.96 44.84 -15.94
N ALA A 125 -10.66 45.51 -14.82
CA ALA A 125 -9.28 45.68 -14.34
C ALA A 125 -8.58 44.34 -14.13
N CYS A 126 -9.28 43.39 -13.50
CA CYS A 126 -8.78 42.05 -13.24
C CYS A 126 -8.46 41.31 -14.54
N GLY A 127 -9.39 41.28 -15.51
CA GLY A 127 -9.17 40.62 -16.80
C GLY A 127 -7.98 41.20 -17.56
N LEU A 128 -7.85 42.53 -17.60
CA LEU A 128 -6.71 43.22 -18.23
C LEU A 128 -5.38 42.90 -17.53
N ALA A 129 -5.37 42.88 -16.20
CA ALA A 129 -4.17 42.59 -15.42
C ALA A 129 -3.73 41.13 -15.58
N VAL A 130 -4.67 40.18 -15.60
CA VAL A 130 -4.39 38.76 -15.84
C VAL A 130 -3.83 38.55 -17.25
N GLN A 131 -4.40 39.21 -18.28
CA GLN A 131 -3.86 39.17 -19.65
C GLN A 131 -2.42 39.72 -19.73
N ALA A 132 -2.15 40.84 -19.07
CA ALA A 132 -0.83 41.46 -19.06
C ALA A 132 0.22 40.58 -18.37
N GLU A 133 -0.14 39.97 -17.23
CA GLU A 133 0.76 39.08 -16.47
C GLU A 133 1.13 37.83 -17.26
N VAL A 134 0.13 37.16 -17.85
CA VAL A 134 0.34 35.92 -18.62
C VAL A 134 1.11 36.20 -19.92
N GLY A 135 0.88 37.36 -20.55
CA GLY A 135 1.61 37.78 -21.74
C GLY A 135 3.06 38.22 -21.50
N ALA A 136 3.43 38.58 -20.26
CA ALA A 136 4.76 39.09 -19.93
C ALA A 136 5.79 38.00 -19.58
N ASP A 137 5.33 36.84 -19.09
CA ASP A 137 6.20 35.75 -18.62
C ASP A 137 5.87 34.43 -19.35
N PRO A 138 6.65 34.04 -20.38
CA PRO A 138 6.43 32.78 -21.06
C PRO A 138 6.70 31.60 -20.10
N VAL A 139 5.83 30.59 -20.14
CA VAL A 139 5.99 29.37 -19.36
C VAL A 139 6.99 28.47 -20.09
N GLY A 140 8.27 28.56 -19.70
CA GLY A 140 9.37 27.93 -20.43
C GLY A 140 9.61 28.60 -21.78
N ASP A 141 9.71 27.82 -22.87
CA ASP A 141 9.97 28.32 -24.24
C ASP A 141 8.68 28.69 -25.02
N ARG A 142 7.52 28.76 -24.38
CA ARG A 142 6.21 28.94 -25.06
C ARG A 142 5.47 30.19 -24.59
N SER A 143 4.93 30.95 -25.55
CA SER A 143 3.97 32.03 -25.28
C SER A 143 2.58 31.45 -25.04
N ILE A 144 2.01 31.69 -23.87
CA ILE A 144 0.60 31.38 -23.55
C ILE A 144 -0.21 32.65 -23.78
N GLU A 145 -1.38 32.52 -24.41
CA GLU A 145 -2.32 33.63 -24.62
C GLU A 145 -3.54 33.45 -23.71
N MET A 146 -3.98 34.54 -23.08
CA MET A 146 -5.16 34.55 -22.21
C MET A 146 -6.31 35.29 -22.88
N ARG A 147 -7.49 34.66 -22.95
CA ARG A 147 -8.72 35.31 -23.45
C ARG A 147 -9.69 35.57 -22.33
N ALA A 148 -10.37 36.71 -22.35
CA ALA A 148 -11.23 37.13 -21.24
C ALA A 148 -12.62 37.60 -21.70
N GLY A 149 -13.63 37.26 -20.91
CA GLY A 149 -15.03 37.68 -21.08
C GLY A 149 -15.73 37.93 -19.75
N LEU A 150 -16.63 38.91 -19.71
CA LEU A 150 -17.27 39.40 -18.49
C LEU A 150 -18.80 39.48 -18.64
N GLY A 151 -19.49 38.81 -17.73
CA GLY A 151 -20.93 38.65 -17.68
C GLY A 151 -21.53 39.26 -16.43
N LEU A 152 -22.75 39.77 -16.54
CA LEU A 152 -23.59 40.15 -15.40
C LEU A 152 -24.88 39.36 -15.48
N GLY A 153 -25.26 38.70 -14.39
CA GLY A 153 -26.57 38.06 -14.35
C GLY A 153 -26.82 37.25 -13.08
N GLU A 154 -27.92 36.53 -13.13
CA GLU A 154 -28.36 35.61 -12.09
C GLU A 154 -27.53 34.32 -12.16
N MET A 155 -27.18 33.77 -11.00
CA MET A 155 -26.62 32.44 -10.85
C MET A 155 -26.98 31.88 -9.48
N TRP A 156 -26.90 30.56 -9.34
CA TRP A 156 -27.21 29.82 -8.13
C TRP A 156 -26.08 28.83 -7.82
N LEU A 157 -25.88 28.57 -6.54
CA LEU A 157 -25.15 27.40 -6.07
C LEU A 157 -26.16 26.28 -5.81
N VAL A 158 -26.15 25.26 -6.66
CA VAL A 158 -26.97 24.06 -6.47
C VAL A 158 -26.16 23.05 -5.67
N GLU A 159 -26.71 22.62 -4.54
CA GLU A 159 -26.16 21.54 -3.74
C GLU A 159 -26.99 20.25 -3.82
N THR A 160 -26.25 19.22 -4.20
CA THR A 160 -26.48 17.79 -4.21
C THR A 160 -26.13 16.95 -2.99
N GLU A 161 -26.99 16.10 -2.41
CA GLU A 161 -26.50 14.89 -1.75
C GLU A 161 -26.25 13.78 -2.79
N ALA A 162 -25.09 13.13 -2.69
CA ALA A 162 -24.66 12.06 -3.57
C ALA A 162 -23.90 10.99 -2.78
N PRO A 163 -23.71 9.77 -3.32
CA PRO A 163 -22.68 8.87 -2.84
C PRO A 163 -21.35 9.63 -2.74
N GLY A 164 -20.53 9.35 -1.71
CA GLY A 164 -19.22 10.00 -1.52
C GLY A 164 -19.21 11.43 -0.98
N GLY A 165 -20.38 12.01 -0.67
CA GLY A 165 -20.52 13.32 -0.01
C GLY A 165 -21.41 14.30 -0.76
N ARG A 166 -21.46 15.55 -0.29
CA ARG A 166 -22.22 16.62 -0.94
C ARG A 166 -21.49 17.17 -2.17
N GLN A 167 -22.24 17.63 -3.17
CA GLN A 167 -21.74 18.33 -4.34
C GLN A 167 -22.32 19.73 -4.36
N ALA A 168 -21.50 20.76 -4.58
CA ALA A 168 -21.99 22.13 -4.73
C ALA A 168 -21.44 22.70 -6.04
N VAL A 169 -22.31 23.01 -6.99
CA VAL A 169 -21.95 23.45 -8.34
C VAL A 169 -22.67 24.76 -8.66
N PHE A 170 -21.95 25.71 -9.23
CA PHE A 170 -22.53 26.97 -9.70
C PHE A 170 -23.16 26.79 -11.09
N CYS A 171 -24.37 27.31 -11.26
CA CYS A 171 -25.13 27.27 -12.51
C CYS A 171 -25.96 28.56 -12.67
N GLY A 172 -26.26 28.95 -13.91
CA GLY A 172 -27.10 30.12 -14.17
C GLY A 172 -26.92 30.70 -15.58
N PRO A 173 -27.86 31.55 -16.05
CA PRO A 173 -27.82 32.14 -17.38
C PRO A 173 -26.52 32.89 -17.68
N VAL A 174 -25.93 33.57 -16.67
CA VAL A 174 -24.68 34.33 -16.87
C VAL A 174 -23.50 33.44 -17.28
N LEU A 175 -23.46 32.18 -16.82
CA LEU A 175 -22.43 31.22 -17.19
C LEU A 175 -22.64 30.72 -18.62
N GLU A 176 -23.89 30.54 -19.04
CA GLU A 176 -24.26 30.15 -20.42
C GLU A 176 -23.98 31.26 -21.43
N ASP A 177 -24.32 32.50 -21.09
CA ASP A 177 -24.02 33.68 -21.89
C ASP A 177 -22.51 33.83 -22.13
N LEU A 178 -21.70 33.57 -21.09
CA LEU A 178 -20.24 33.59 -21.17
C LEU A 178 -19.66 32.41 -21.95
N ALA A 179 -20.24 31.23 -21.80
CA ALA A 179 -19.90 30.03 -22.56
C ALA A 179 -20.10 30.21 -24.08
N GLY A 180 -21.16 30.93 -24.47
CA GLY A 180 -21.44 31.26 -25.87
C GLY A 180 -20.64 32.44 -26.44
N LEU A 181 -19.83 33.12 -25.62
CA LEU A 181 -19.13 34.35 -25.97
C LEU A 181 -17.75 34.06 -26.57
N ASP A 182 -17.44 34.66 -27.71
CA ASP A 182 -16.08 34.65 -28.27
C ASP A 182 -15.16 35.59 -27.47
N LEU A 183 -14.42 35.00 -26.54
CA LEU A 183 -13.57 35.68 -25.57
C LEU A 183 -12.46 36.50 -26.27
N ALA A 184 -12.18 37.70 -25.78
CA ALA A 184 -11.20 38.59 -26.40
C ALA A 184 -9.78 38.26 -25.95
N ALA A 185 -8.85 38.15 -26.90
CA ALA A 185 -7.41 37.98 -26.63
C ALA A 185 -6.69 39.29 -26.24
N SER A 186 -7.32 40.44 -26.54
CA SER A 186 -6.82 41.76 -26.16
C SER A 186 -8.01 42.61 -25.68
N GLY A 187 -8.00 42.92 -24.39
CA GLY A 187 -9.16 43.50 -23.70
C GLY A 187 -10.12 42.44 -23.17
N VAL A 188 -11.19 42.90 -22.53
CA VAL A 188 -12.21 42.05 -21.92
C VAL A 188 -13.51 42.19 -22.70
N ARG A 189 -14.00 41.08 -23.30
CA ARG A 189 -15.27 41.04 -24.03
C ARG A 189 -16.45 41.11 -23.04
N LEU A 190 -17.44 41.94 -23.29
CA LEU A 190 -18.61 42.10 -22.42
C LEU A 190 -19.84 41.43 -23.02
N THR A 191 -20.61 40.74 -22.18
CA THR A 191 -21.99 40.33 -22.53
C THR A 191 -22.90 41.56 -22.72
N PRO A 192 -24.05 41.44 -23.41
CA PRO A 192 -25.00 42.55 -23.57
C PRO A 192 -25.44 43.17 -22.23
N ALA A 193 -25.67 42.35 -21.20
CA ALA A 193 -26.03 42.82 -19.86
C ALA A 193 -24.92 43.65 -19.20
N ALA A 194 -23.67 43.20 -19.30
CA ALA A 194 -22.51 43.93 -18.79
C ALA A 194 -22.25 45.22 -19.57
N LEU A 195 -22.42 45.21 -20.89
CA LEU A 195 -22.27 46.40 -21.75
C LEU A 195 -23.30 47.49 -21.40
N GLY A 196 -24.53 47.10 -21.04
CA GLY A 196 -25.56 48.02 -20.56
C GLY A 196 -25.16 48.83 -19.32
N LEU A 197 -24.36 48.24 -18.42
CA LEU A 197 -23.81 48.95 -17.26
C LEU A 197 -22.68 49.94 -17.64
N VAL A 198 -21.89 49.63 -18.68
CA VAL A 198 -20.80 50.52 -19.13
C VAL A 198 -21.32 51.79 -19.80
N ALA A 199 -22.48 51.74 -20.47
CA ALA A 199 -23.04 52.89 -21.18
C ALA A 199 -23.26 54.13 -20.29
N GLY A 200 -23.22 53.99 -18.96
CA GLY A 200 -23.29 55.08 -17.98
C GLY A 200 -21.99 55.38 -17.20
N ASP A 201 -20.88 54.67 -17.44
CA ASP A 201 -19.62 54.80 -16.68
C ASP A 201 -18.45 55.27 -17.55
N ALA A 202 -18.11 56.56 -17.45
CA ALA A 202 -17.00 57.17 -18.20
C ALA A 202 -15.61 56.68 -17.79
N ARG A 203 -15.50 55.83 -16.76
CA ARG A 203 -14.22 55.28 -16.29
C ARG A 203 -13.80 54.01 -17.03
N VAL A 204 -14.69 53.39 -17.82
CA VAL A 204 -14.39 52.21 -18.64
C VAL A 204 -14.31 52.63 -20.10
N GLU A 205 -13.17 52.39 -20.75
CA GLU A 205 -13.01 52.66 -22.18
C GLU A 205 -13.40 51.44 -23.01
N ILE A 206 -14.43 51.59 -23.84
CA ILE A 206 -14.87 50.59 -24.82
C ILE A 206 -14.29 50.91 -26.19
N GLY A 207 -13.79 49.88 -26.90
CA GLY A 207 -13.34 50.05 -28.28
C GLY A 207 -14.48 50.52 -29.19
N ALA A 208 -14.20 51.48 -30.08
CA ALA A 208 -15.21 52.08 -30.95
C ALA A 208 -15.97 51.02 -31.78
N GLY A 209 -17.30 50.95 -31.62
CA GLY A 209 -18.16 49.99 -32.32
C GLY A 209 -17.99 48.54 -31.87
N THR A 210 -17.38 48.31 -30.70
CA THR A 210 -17.15 46.98 -30.13
C THR A 210 -17.80 46.86 -28.75
N ASP A 211 -17.82 45.64 -28.25
CA ASP A 211 -18.20 45.23 -26.89
C ASP A 211 -16.97 44.87 -26.04
N ILE A 212 -15.78 45.38 -26.41
CA ILE A 212 -14.51 45.06 -25.76
C ILE A 212 -14.04 46.24 -24.90
N ALA A 213 -13.93 46.01 -23.60
CA ALA A 213 -13.32 46.96 -22.66
C ALA A 213 -11.79 46.87 -22.74
N ARG A 214 -11.12 48.03 -22.87
CA ARG A 214 -9.67 48.13 -23.10
C ARG A 214 -8.89 48.78 -21.97
N ALA A 215 -9.55 49.64 -21.20
CA ALA A 215 -8.95 50.30 -20.05
C ALA A 215 -10.02 50.59 -19.01
N VAL A 216 -9.58 50.70 -17.76
CA VAL A 216 -10.40 51.22 -16.69
C VAL A 216 -9.57 52.13 -15.79
N ALA A 217 -10.16 53.20 -15.29
CA ALA A 217 -9.48 54.10 -14.35
C ALA A 217 -9.06 53.33 -13.07
N PRO A 218 -7.87 53.60 -12.51
CA PRO A 218 -7.43 52.96 -11.28
C PRO A 218 -8.39 53.27 -10.13
N GLU A 219 -8.76 52.24 -9.37
CA GLU A 219 -9.62 52.39 -8.19
C GLU A 219 -9.10 51.48 -7.09
N ASP A 220 -8.79 52.06 -5.93
CA ASP A 220 -8.36 51.29 -4.76
C ASP A 220 -9.58 50.59 -4.15
N ARG A 221 -9.52 49.27 -4.07
CA ARG A 221 -10.55 48.46 -3.43
C ARG A 221 -9.96 47.77 -2.21
N PRO A 222 -10.66 47.78 -1.06
CA PRO A 222 -10.23 46.99 0.09
C PRO A 222 -10.19 45.49 -0.29
N ALA A 223 -9.15 44.80 0.18
CA ALA A 223 -9.03 43.36 0.04
C ALA A 223 -10.28 42.67 0.60
N ALA A 224 -10.73 41.60 -0.07
CA ALA A 224 -11.85 40.80 0.41
C ALA A 224 -11.56 40.28 1.83
N ALA A 225 -12.54 40.35 2.72
CA ALA A 225 -12.39 39.84 4.09
C ALA A 225 -12.04 38.34 4.07
N ALA A 226 -11.07 37.96 4.91
CA ALA A 226 -10.64 36.58 5.07
C ALA A 226 -11.85 35.70 5.46
N PRO A 227 -12.01 34.52 4.85
CA PRO A 227 -13.08 33.62 5.22
C PRO A 227 -12.88 33.18 6.68
N GLY A 228 -13.90 33.31 7.53
CA GLY A 228 -13.85 32.79 8.91
C GLY A 228 -13.74 31.25 8.95
N ARG A 229 -13.86 30.61 10.12
CA ARG A 229 -13.88 29.14 10.19
C ARG A 229 -15.07 28.51 9.46
N PHE A 230 -14.85 27.38 8.79
CA PHE A 230 -15.86 26.53 8.15
C PHE A 230 -15.33 25.11 8.08
N ASP A 231 -16.21 24.15 8.29
CA ASP A 231 -15.89 22.74 8.12
C ASP A 231 -16.30 22.31 6.71
N VAL A 232 -15.31 22.03 5.87
CA VAL A 232 -15.54 21.62 4.47
C VAL A 232 -15.81 20.12 4.34
N GLY A 233 -15.64 19.34 5.42
CA GLY A 233 -15.73 17.88 5.42
C GLY A 233 -16.87 17.31 4.57
N PRO A 234 -18.13 17.76 4.72
CA PRO A 234 -19.27 17.22 3.97
C PRO A 234 -19.15 17.30 2.44
N TRP A 235 -18.34 18.21 1.89
CA TRP A 235 -18.11 18.40 0.45
C TRP A 235 -16.82 17.76 -0.05
N LEU A 236 -15.97 17.25 0.85
CA LEU A 236 -14.73 16.59 0.49
C LEU A 236 -14.96 15.14 0.10
N ARG A 237 -14.56 14.80 -1.13
CA ARG A 237 -14.53 13.43 -1.65
C ARG A 237 -13.41 12.61 -1.01
N ALA A 238 -13.53 11.28 -1.05
CA ALA A 238 -12.53 10.38 -0.46
C ALA A 238 -11.10 10.63 -1.00
N HIS A 239 -10.94 10.81 -2.31
CA HIS A 239 -9.64 11.11 -2.93
C HIS A 239 -9.07 12.47 -2.48
N GLN A 240 -9.92 13.47 -2.25
CA GLN A 240 -9.52 14.79 -1.77
C GLN A 240 -9.09 14.76 -0.30
N ARG A 241 -9.79 13.99 0.54
CA ARG A 241 -9.42 13.76 1.95
C ARG A 241 -8.06 13.08 2.04
N ALA A 242 -7.83 12.05 1.22
CA ALA A 242 -6.53 11.37 1.15
C ALA A 242 -5.40 12.33 0.75
N GLY A 243 -5.61 13.16 -0.29
CA GLY A 243 -4.63 14.16 -0.73
C GLY A 243 -4.32 15.24 0.32
N LEU A 244 -5.30 15.65 1.13
CA LEU A 244 -5.08 16.61 2.23
C LEU A 244 -4.25 16.02 3.37
N THR A 245 -4.46 14.74 3.70
CA THR A 245 -3.73 14.09 4.80
C THR A 245 -2.27 13.81 4.45
N LEU A 246 -1.96 13.55 3.17
CA LEU A 246 -0.62 13.24 2.69
C LEU A 246 0.24 14.48 2.41
N GLY A 247 -0.36 15.67 2.33
CA GLY A 247 0.29 16.91 1.90
C GLY A 247 0.32 17.07 0.37
N ARG A 248 0.34 18.31 -0.13
CA ARG A 248 0.17 18.60 -1.57
C ARG A 248 1.20 17.96 -2.48
N ASP A 249 2.43 17.82 -2.00
CA ASP A 249 3.52 17.22 -2.76
C ASP A 249 3.25 15.74 -3.07
N TRP A 250 2.40 15.07 -2.27
CA TRP A 250 2.00 13.67 -2.47
C TRP A 250 0.74 13.51 -3.32
N ALA A 251 0.03 14.60 -3.64
CA ALA A 251 -1.19 14.56 -4.44
C ALA A 251 -0.94 14.64 -5.96
N ALA A 252 0.26 15.04 -6.39
CA ALA A 252 0.63 15.19 -7.79
C ALA A 252 1.23 13.90 -8.35
N GLU A 253 0.57 13.28 -9.34
CA GLU A 253 1.04 12.02 -9.91
C GLU A 253 0.69 11.86 -11.40
N PHE A 254 1.46 11.02 -12.09
CA PHE A 254 1.10 10.52 -13.40
C PHE A 254 0.47 9.13 -13.28
N ARG A 255 -0.73 8.95 -13.82
CA ARG A 255 -1.48 7.69 -13.74
C ARG A 255 -1.97 7.26 -15.11
N GLN A 256 -1.95 5.95 -15.36
CA GLN A 256 -2.72 5.35 -16.44
C GLN A 256 -4.16 5.20 -15.97
N VAL A 257 -5.11 5.77 -16.71
CA VAL A 257 -6.52 5.82 -16.29
C VAL A 257 -7.46 5.53 -17.45
N HIS A 258 -8.70 5.21 -17.10
CA HIS A 258 -9.83 5.25 -18.02
C HIS A 258 -10.68 6.47 -17.72
N VAL A 259 -10.70 7.44 -18.63
CA VAL A 259 -11.44 8.70 -18.48
C VAL A 259 -12.83 8.55 -19.07
N LEU A 260 -13.84 8.92 -18.30
CA LEU A 260 -15.20 9.16 -18.78
C LEU A 260 -15.45 10.66 -18.80
N PHE A 261 -15.74 11.19 -19.98
CA PHE A 261 -16.18 12.56 -20.16
C PHE A 261 -17.65 12.55 -20.52
N LEU A 262 -18.47 13.09 -19.63
CA LEU A 262 -19.92 13.15 -19.74
C LEU A 262 -20.38 14.56 -20.10
N ARG A 263 -21.40 14.64 -20.94
CA ARG A 263 -22.15 15.86 -21.23
C ARG A 263 -23.64 15.58 -21.17
N ALA A 264 -24.43 16.54 -20.70
CA ALA A 264 -25.89 16.54 -20.85
C ALA A 264 -26.32 17.56 -21.93
N PRO A 265 -26.25 17.22 -23.23
CA PRO A 265 -26.67 18.12 -24.30
C PRO A 265 -28.13 18.56 -24.16
N GLY A 266 -28.38 19.86 -24.28
CA GLY A 266 -29.73 20.44 -24.15
C GLY A 266 -30.19 20.67 -22.72
N PHE A 267 -29.34 20.36 -21.73
CA PHE A 267 -29.52 20.82 -20.36
C PHE A 267 -29.12 22.30 -20.27
N GLY A 268 -30.10 23.20 -20.35
CA GLY A 268 -29.94 24.65 -20.27
C GLY A 268 -30.58 25.23 -19.02
N PHE A 269 -30.17 26.42 -18.63
CA PHE A 269 -30.52 27.04 -17.36
C PHE A 269 -31.17 28.41 -17.61
N SER A 270 -32.51 28.43 -17.58
CA SER A 270 -33.32 29.61 -17.84
C SER A 270 -33.64 30.43 -16.59
N GLY A 271 -33.58 29.80 -15.41
CA GLY A 271 -33.83 30.45 -14.12
C GLY A 271 -33.88 29.47 -12.95
N GLU A 272 -34.34 29.95 -11.80
CA GLU A 272 -34.35 29.20 -10.53
C GLU A 272 -35.12 27.86 -10.60
N ASP A 273 -36.15 27.77 -11.44
CA ASP A 273 -36.96 26.55 -11.61
C ASP A 273 -36.14 25.34 -12.14
N ASP A 274 -35.02 25.60 -12.82
CA ASP A 274 -34.14 24.56 -13.38
C ASP A 274 -33.15 23.98 -12.36
N THR A 275 -33.06 24.58 -11.16
CA THR A 275 -32.13 24.15 -10.09
C THR A 275 -32.38 22.73 -9.61
N GLY A 276 -33.66 22.30 -9.57
CA GLY A 276 -34.05 20.95 -9.18
C GLY A 276 -33.62 19.90 -10.20
N ALA A 277 -33.76 20.20 -11.49
CA ALA A 277 -33.28 19.33 -12.56
C ALA A 277 -31.74 19.22 -12.54
N ALA A 278 -31.05 20.33 -12.24
CA ALA A 278 -29.59 20.34 -12.16
C ALA A 278 -29.10 19.48 -10.98
N ALA A 279 -29.78 19.56 -9.84
CA ALA A 279 -29.50 18.69 -8.71
C ALA A 279 -29.74 17.21 -9.05
N ALA A 280 -30.85 16.88 -9.72
CA ALA A 280 -31.13 15.50 -10.14
C ALA A 280 -30.03 14.96 -11.09
N ALA A 281 -29.62 15.76 -12.07
CA ALA A 281 -28.55 15.39 -12.99
C ALA A 281 -27.21 15.18 -12.27
N LEU A 282 -26.80 16.10 -11.39
CA LEU A 282 -25.57 15.95 -10.59
C LEU A 282 -25.60 14.68 -9.72
N ARG A 283 -26.75 14.36 -9.13
CA ARG A 283 -26.94 13.13 -8.33
C ARG A 283 -26.79 11.88 -9.19
N ALA A 284 -27.39 11.85 -10.38
CA ALA A 284 -27.28 10.73 -11.31
C ALA A 284 -25.82 10.49 -11.71
N ILE A 285 -25.10 11.55 -12.11
CA ILE A 285 -23.67 11.50 -12.46
C ILE A 285 -22.85 10.87 -11.35
N ALA A 286 -22.99 11.40 -10.14
CA ALA A 286 -22.26 10.92 -8.99
C ALA A 286 -22.57 9.45 -8.67
N THR A 287 -23.85 9.09 -8.72
CA THR A 287 -24.32 7.74 -8.39
C THR A 287 -23.79 6.70 -9.36
N ALA A 288 -23.85 6.98 -10.67
CA ALA A 288 -23.36 6.06 -11.68
C ALA A 288 -21.84 5.92 -11.65
N VAL A 289 -21.10 7.03 -11.52
CA VAL A 289 -19.63 7.01 -11.48
C VAL A 289 -19.11 6.30 -10.24
N GLU A 290 -19.57 6.71 -9.06
CA GLU A 290 -19.06 6.16 -7.81
C GLU A 290 -19.59 4.75 -7.54
N GLY A 291 -20.83 4.45 -7.95
CA GLY A 291 -21.40 3.10 -7.87
C GLY A 291 -20.63 2.07 -8.72
N ALA A 292 -20.01 2.52 -9.82
CA ALA A 292 -19.10 1.71 -10.63
C ALA A 292 -17.64 1.77 -10.16
N GLY A 293 -17.34 2.39 -9.02
CA GLY A 293 -16.00 2.49 -8.43
C GLY A 293 -15.08 3.49 -9.11
N GLY A 294 -15.62 4.43 -9.90
CA GLY A 294 -14.88 5.53 -10.50
C GLY A 294 -14.73 6.72 -9.55
N THR A 295 -13.76 7.58 -9.83
CA THR A 295 -13.63 8.88 -9.14
C THR A 295 -14.19 9.99 -10.01
N LEU A 296 -15.21 10.67 -9.48
CA LEU A 296 -15.67 11.92 -10.05
C LEU A 296 -14.68 13.03 -9.70
N VAL A 297 -13.95 13.50 -10.70
CA VAL A 297 -12.92 14.55 -10.56
C VAL A 297 -13.58 15.92 -10.53
N GLN A 298 -14.54 16.15 -11.42
CA GLN A 298 -15.17 17.46 -11.57
C GLN A 298 -16.60 17.35 -12.12
N SER A 299 -17.47 18.22 -11.62
CA SER A 299 -18.76 18.57 -12.23
C SER A 299 -18.84 20.09 -12.36
N CYS A 300 -19.10 20.61 -13.55
CA CYS A 300 -19.23 22.05 -13.78
C CYS A 300 -20.13 22.36 -14.98
N PHE A 301 -20.53 23.62 -15.09
CA PHE A 301 -21.10 24.17 -16.31
C PHE A 301 -19.99 24.88 -17.09
N ASP A 302 -19.76 24.46 -18.33
CA ASP A 302 -18.81 25.08 -19.25
C ASP A 302 -19.48 25.39 -20.61
N ASP A 303 -18.67 25.69 -21.63
CA ASP A 303 -19.10 25.93 -23.01
C ASP A 303 -19.83 24.75 -23.67
N LYS A 304 -19.80 23.58 -23.04
CA LYS A 304 -20.45 22.34 -23.50
C LYS A 304 -21.70 22.01 -22.67
N GLY A 305 -22.11 22.86 -21.73
CA GLY A 305 -23.25 22.65 -20.83
C GLY A 305 -22.84 21.97 -19.53
N LEU A 306 -23.71 21.15 -18.94
CA LEU A 306 -23.35 20.36 -17.76
C LEU A 306 -22.36 19.25 -18.15
N VAL A 307 -21.14 19.36 -17.61
CA VAL A 307 -20.03 18.44 -17.86
C VAL A 307 -19.67 17.71 -16.57
N GLY A 308 -19.42 16.40 -16.70
CA GLY A 308 -18.84 15.55 -15.67
C GLY A 308 -17.55 14.90 -16.17
N ILE A 309 -16.47 15.03 -15.41
CA ILE A 309 -15.19 14.37 -15.67
C ILE A 309 -14.96 13.34 -14.58
N ALA A 310 -14.88 12.08 -14.98
CA ALA A 310 -14.61 10.96 -14.09
C ALA A 310 -13.45 10.11 -14.60
N ALA A 311 -12.78 9.41 -13.70
CA ALA A 311 -11.73 8.48 -14.08
C ALA A 311 -11.66 7.25 -13.17
N TRP A 312 -11.32 6.11 -13.77
CA TRP A 312 -10.95 4.88 -13.08
C TRP A 312 -9.42 4.77 -13.13
N GLY A 313 -8.79 4.53 -11.97
CA GLY A 313 -7.33 4.56 -11.81
C GLY A 313 -6.77 5.84 -11.16
N LEU A 314 -7.61 6.83 -10.82
CA LEU A 314 -7.25 8.00 -10.00
C LEU A 314 -7.59 7.85 -8.52
N SER A 315 -8.46 6.90 -8.20
CA SER A 315 -9.04 6.76 -6.86
C SER A 315 -8.12 6.01 -5.91
N THR A 316 -8.51 5.93 -4.62
CA THR A 316 -8.00 4.94 -3.65
C THR A 316 -8.34 3.48 -4.03
N ARG A 317 -8.77 3.21 -5.25
CA ARG A 317 -9.01 1.90 -5.87
C ARG A 317 -8.52 1.90 -7.30
N VAL A 318 -7.85 0.83 -7.71
CA VAL A 318 -7.56 0.58 -9.12
C VAL A 318 -8.13 -0.76 -9.52
N TRP A 319 -8.94 -0.73 -10.56
CA TRP A 319 -9.70 -1.86 -11.04
C TRP A 319 -9.02 -2.44 -12.27
N GLU A 320 -8.73 -3.75 -12.26
CA GLU A 320 -8.25 -4.44 -13.46
C GLU A 320 -9.28 -4.37 -14.61
N ASP A 321 -10.57 -4.27 -14.28
CA ASP A 321 -11.70 -4.07 -15.19
C ASP A 321 -12.15 -2.59 -15.30
N GLY A 322 -11.27 -1.62 -14.98
CA GLY A 322 -11.61 -0.20 -14.94
C GLY A 322 -12.25 0.35 -16.22
N ALA A 323 -11.81 -0.13 -17.39
CA ALA A 323 -12.42 0.22 -18.67
C ALA A 323 -13.87 -0.30 -18.79
N GLU A 324 -14.13 -1.53 -18.34
CA GLU A 324 -15.47 -2.14 -18.36
C GLU A 324 -16.42 -1.41 -17.43
N ARG A 325 -15.94 -1.04 -16.23
CA ARG A 325 -16.69 -0.25 -15.25
C ARG A 325 -17.03 1.14 -15.77
N ALA A 326 -16.09 1.81 -16.42
CA ALA A 326 -16.33 3.11 -17.05
C ALA A 326 -17.44 3.01 -18.12
N VAL A 327 -17.44 1.95 -18.93
CA VAL A 327 -18.49 1.71 -19.93
C VAL A 327 -19.85 1.44 -19.27
N ARG A 328 -19.92 0.65 -18.19
CA ARG A 328 -21.18 0.43 -17.46
C ARG A 328 -21.72 1.71 -16.83
N ALA A 329 -20.87 2.53 -16.24
CA ALA A 329 -21.27 3.83 -15.69
C ALA A 329 -21.84 4.74 -16.79
N ALA A 330 -21.19 4.76 -17.96
CA ALA A 330 -21.69 5.49 -19.12
C ALA A 330 -23.05 4.98 -19.61
N GLN A 331 -23.26 3.65 -19.66
CA GLN A 331 -24.54 3.06 -20.05
C GLN A 331 -25.64 3.35 -19.04
N ALA A 332 -25.36 3.24 -17.74
CA ALA A 332 -26.31 3.57 -16.68
C ALA A 332 -26.75 5.04 -16.76
N LEU A 333 -25.81 5.96 -17.04
CA LEU A 333 -26.15 7.38 -17.25
C LEU A 333 -26.96 7.59 -18.52
N ALA A 334 -26.61 6.93 -19.62
CA ALA A 334 -27.36 7.05 -20.87
C ALA A 334 -28.85 6.63 -20.74
N GLU A 335 -29.16 5.76 -19.79
CA GLU A 335 -30.53 5.29 -19.49
C GLU A 335 -31.23 6.10 -18.39
N ASP A 336 -30.51 7.02 -17.72
CA ASP A 336 -31.04 7.77 -16.59
C ASP A 336 -32.00 8.89 -17.05
N PRO A 337 -33.20 9.02 -16.44
CA PRO A 337 -34.19 10.02 -16.84
C PRO A 337 -33.80 11.47 -16.48
N ALA A 338 -32.76 11.68 -15.66
CA ALA A 338 -32.35 13.02 -15.20
C ALA A 338 -31.68 13.87 -16.30
N GLY A 339 -31.32 13.28 -17.44
CA GLY A 339 -30.82 14.05 -18.57
C GLY A 339 -30.50 13.17 -19.79
N PRO A 340 -30.50 13.74 -21.00
CA PRO A 340 -30.04 13.05 -22.19
C PRO A 340 -28.51 12.95 -22.19
N PHE A 341 -27.95 12.12 -21.32
CA PHE A 341 -26.52 12.03 -21.12
C PHE A 341 -25.80 11.38 -22.32
N VAL A 342 -24.65 11.96 -22.67
CA VAL A 342 -23.74 11.44 -23.68
C VAL A 342 -22.36 11.33 -23.07
N ALA A 343 -21.76 10.15 -23.19
CA ALA A 343 -20.48 9.82 -22.59
C ALA A 343 -19.46 9.38 -23.65
N ALA A 344 -18.22 9.82 -23.46
CA ALA A 344 -17.06 9.31 -24.17
C ALA A 344 -16.08 8.70 -23.17
N VAL A 345 -15.67 7.46 -23.42
CA VAL A 345 -14.69 6.73 -22.61
C VAL A 345 -13.40 6.59 -23.39
N THR A 346 -12.29 6.97 -22.77
CA THR A 346 -10.95 6.86 -23.35
C THR A 346 -9.99 6.26 -22.33
N ALA A 347 -8.86 5.75 -22.80
CA ALA A 347 -7.79 5.28 -21.96
C ALA A 347 -6.54 6.10 -22.23
N GLY A 348 -5.72 6.29 -21.21
CA GLY A 348 -4.40 6.89 -21.38
C GLY A 348 -3.80 7.44 -20.10
N LYS A 349 -2.59 7.93 -20.24
CA LYS A 349 -1.86 8.55 -19.14
C LYS A 349 -2.35 9.99 -18.91
N VAL A 350 -2.57 10.33 -17.65
CA VAL A 350 -2.94 11.67 -17.20
C VAL A 350 -2.06 12.10 -16.04
N PHE A 351 -1.88 13.40 -15.90
CA PHE A 351 -1.50 14.03 -14.65
C PHE A 351 -2.74 14.21 -13.78
N ALA A 352 -2.66 13.86 -12.51
CA ALA A 352 -3.66 14.18 -11.50
C ALA A 352 -3.00 14.96 -10.36
N GLY A 353 -3.66 16.02 -9.90
CA GLY A 353 -3.12 16.90 -8.87
C GLY A 353 -4.06 18.05 -8.53
N LEU A 354 -3.66 18.85 -7.55
CA LEU A 354 -4.40 20.05 -7.14
C LEU A 354 -3.89 21.27 -7.90
N ILE A 355 -4.78 22.10 -8.44
CA ILE A 355 -4.42 23.38 -9.07
C ILE A 355 -5.11 24.53 -8.37
N GLY A 356 -4.48 25.70 -8.35
CA GLY A 356 -5.08 26.93 -7.86
C GLY A 356 -4.14 27.77 -7.03
N ALA A 357 -4.71 28.53 -6.10
CA ALA A 357 -3.99 29.46 -5.25
C ALA A 357 -4.66 29.55 -3.87
N PRO A 358 -4.00 30.12 -2.83
CA PRO A 358 -4.62 30.30 -1.53
C PRO A 358 -6.00 30.97 -1.66
N GLY A 359 -7.04 30.28 -1.16
CA GLY A 359 -8.44 30.67 -1.31
C GLY A 359 -9.27 29.65 -2.08
N TYR A 360 -8.73 29.00 -3.11
CA TYR A 360 -9.36 27.87 -3.79
C TYR A 360 -8.36 26.98 -4.57
N TYR A 361 -8.35 25.69 -4.25
CA TYR A 361 -7.68 24.61 -4.98
C TYR A 361 -8.71 23.62 -5.50
N GLN A 362 -8.45 23.06 -6.68
CA GLN A 362 -9.30 22.07 -7.32
C GLN A 362 -8.48 20.89 -7.79
N HIS A 363 -9.00 19.69 -7.58
CA HIS A 363 -8.40 18.48 -8.14
C HIS A 363 -8.72 18.38 -9.63
N VAL A 364 -7.71 18.15 -10.46
CA VAL A 364 -7.85 18.07 -11.92
C VAL A 364 -7.14 16.86 -12.50
N ALA A 365 -7.60 16.42 -13.67
CA ALA A 365 -6.93 15.45 -14.50
C ALA A 365 -6.56 16.09 -15.84
N ILE A 366 -5.28 16.13 -16.18
CA ILE A 366 -4.75 16.75 -17.39
C ILE A 366 -4.03 15.70 -18.23
N GLY A 367 -4.44 15.53 -19.49
CA GLY A 367 -3.74 14.63 -20.40
C GLY A 367 -4.47 14.47 -21.73
N ASP A 368 -3.80 13.83 -22.69
CA ASP A 368 -4.36 13.58 -24.01
C ASP A 368 -5.66 12.76 -23.95
N ALA A 369 -5.77 11.81 -23.02
CA ALA A 369 -6.99 11.02 -22.83
C ALA A 369 -8.21 11.91 -22.50
N VAL A 370 -8.05 12.87 -21.58
CA VAL A 370 -9.11 13.81 -21.19
C VAL A 370 -9.51 14.70 -22.36
N ASN A 371 -8.54 15.23 -23.10
CA ASN A 371 -8.78 16.07 -24.28
C ASN A 371 -9.50 15.29 -25.40
N ARG A 372 -9.12 14.02 -25.61
CA ARG A 372 -9.79 13.13 -26.57
C ARG A 372 -11.22 12.84 -26.15
N ALA A 373 -11.45 12.49 -24.89
CA ALA A 373 -12.78 12.22 -24.37
C ALA A 373 -13.70 13.44 -24.52
N ALA A 374 -13.20 14.65 -24.22
CA ALA A 374 -13.93 15.91 -24.42
C ALA A 374 -14.30 16.13 -25.89
N ALA A 375 -13.35 15.95 -26.83
CA ALA A 375 -13.61 16.11 -28.26
C ALA A 375 -14.61 15.06 -28.79
N MET A 376 -14.49 13.82 -28.32
CA MET A 376 -15.38 12.72 -28.69
C MET A 376 -16.80 12.92 -28.16
N SER A 377 -16.98 13.43 -26.93
CA SER A 377 -18.31 13.66 -26.35
C SER A 377 -19.09 14.76 -27.11
N VAL A 378 -18.37 15.76 -27.66
CA VAL A 378 -18.97 16.81 -28.50
C VAL A 378 -19.45 16.23 -29.83
N ALA A 379 -18.66 15.36 -30.46
CA ALA A 379 -18.95 14.77 -31.76
C ALA A 379 -19.68 13.41 -31.70
N ALA A 380 -20.05 12.96 -30.50
CA ALA A 380 -20.67 11.67 -30.26
C ALA A 380 -22.01 11.53 -31.00
N ARG A 381 -22.19 10.36 -31.63
CA ARG A 381 -23.41 9.97 -32.36
C ARG A 381 -24.15 8.80 -31.71
N ALA A 382 -23.73 8.43 -30.51
CA ALA A 382 -24.31 7.38 -29.69
C ALA A 382 -24.19 7.78 -28.22
N PRO A 383 -25.02 7.23 -27.32
CA PRO A 383 -24.98 7.59 -25.90
C PRO A 383 -23.65 7.25 -25.22
N VAL A 384 -22.99 6.17 -25.66
CA VAL A 384 -21.67 5.76 -25.15
C VAL A 384 -20.72 5.54 -26.32
N THR A 385 -19.61 6.27 -26.30
CA THR A 385 -18.56 6.18 -27.33
C THR A 385 -17.19 5.84 -26.74
N LEU A 386 -16.37 5.08 -27.48
CA LEU A 386 -15.05 4.61 -27.08
C LEU A 386 -13.98 5.04 -28.10
N ASP A 387 -12.75 5.26 -27.64
CA ASP A 387 -11.59 5.32 -28.52
C ASP A 387 -11.08 3.92 -28.87
N ALA A 388 -10.10 3.83 -29.77
CA ALA A 388 -9.55 2.55 -30.23
C ALA A 388 -8.89 1.75 -29.10
N GLU A 389 -8.20 2.42 -28.18
CA GLU A 389 -7.53 1.80 -27.03
C GLU A 389 -8.54 1.21 -26.06
N THR A 390 -9.57 1.98 -25.67
CA THR A 390 -10.64 1.49 -24.79
C THR A 390 -11.43 0.37 -25.43
N ARG A 391 -11.75 0.48 -26.73
CA ARG A 391 -12.44 -0.58 -27.49
C ARG A 391 -11.68 -1.90 -27.47
N ALA A 392 -10.34 -1.86 -27.53
CA ALA A 392 -9.52 -3.07 -27.42
C ALA A 392 -9.55 -3.66 -26.00
N ALA A 393 -9.45 -2.80 -24.97
CA ALA A 393 -9.45 -3.21 -23.57
C ALA A 393 -10.76 -3.91 -23.15
N VAL A 394 -11.89 -3.46 -23.68
CA VAL A 394 -13.21 -4.00 -23.30
C VAL A 394 -13.75 -5.07 -24.25
N ALA A 395 -13.01 -5.43 -25.31
CA ALA A 395 -13.50 -6.31 -26.39
C ALA A 395 -13.90 -7.73 -25.92
N ARG A 396 -13.39 -8.18 -24.77
CA ARG A 396 -13.76 -9.47 -24.17
C ARG A 396 -15.20 -9.47 -23.63
N ARG A 397 -15.70 -8.29 -23.23
CA ARG A 397 -16.96 -8.09 -22.52
C ARG A 397 -17.98 -7.29 -23.33
N PHE A 398 -17.54 -6.34 -24.16
CA PHE A 398 -18.43 -5.45 -24.92
C PHE A 398 -18.17 -5.51 -26.42
N GLU A 399 -19.25 -5.43 -27.19
CA GLU A 399 -19.21 -5.27 -28.65
C GLU A 399 -19.31 -3.79 -29.01
N ALA A 400 -18.53 -3.35 -30.01
CA ALA A 400 -18.52 -1.95 -30.44
C ALA A 400 -18.29 -1.81 -31.95
N GLN A 401 -18.91 -0.80 -32.56
CA GLN A 401 -18.85 -0.50 -34.00
C GLN A 401 -18.29 0.90 -34.26
N GLU A 402 -17.51 1.08 -35.34
CA GLU A 402 -16.99 2.40 -35.74
C GLU A 402 -18.13 3.32 -36.19
N VAL A 403 -18.21 4.53 -35.64
CA VAL A 403 -19.28 5.51 -35.92
C VAL A 403 -18.77 6.87 -36.44
N ALA A 404 -17.51 7.22 -36.20
CA ALA A 404 -16.91 8.46 -36.69
C ALA A 404 -15.38 8.42 -36.72
N ARG A 405 -14.78 9.37 -37.44
CA ARG A 405 -13.35 9.71 -37.37
C ARG A 405 -13.23 11.21 -37.13
N LEU A 406 -12.41 11.61 -36.16
CA LEU A 406 -12.33 13.00 -35.71
C LEU A 406 -10.90 13.51 -35.76
N PRO A 407 -10.63 14.66 -36.40
CA PRO A 407 -9.34 15.32 -36.27
C PRO A 407 -9.19 15.85 -34.84
N LEU A 408 -8.12 15.45 -34.15
CA LEU A 408 -7.82 15.92 -32.80
C LEU A 408 -6.88 17.11 -32.84
N LYS A 409 -7.25 18.19 -32.13
CA LYS A 409 -6.53 19.48 -32.16
C LYS A 409 -5.11 19.35 -31.58
N GLY A 410 -4.11 19.17 -32.44
CA GLY A 410 -2.69 19.08 -32.05
C GLY A 410 -2.10 17.67 -32.03
N GLN A 411 -2.81 16.67 -32.54
CA GLN A 411 -2.29 15.33 -32.78
C GLN A 411 -2.22 15.07 -34.30
N ALA A 412 -1.26 14.25 -34.74
CA ALA A 412 -1.16 13.83 -36.13
C ALA A 412 -2.10 12.63 -36.38
N GLY A 413 -3.10 12.82 -37.25
CA GLY A 413 -4.05 11.78 -37.64
C GLY A 413 -5.49 12.01 -37.14
N GLU A 414 -6.40 11.11 -37.52
CA GLU A 414 -7.80 11.10 -37.06
C GLU A 414 -8.01 10.03 -35.99
N ALA A 415 -8.71 10.37 -34.90
CA ALA A 415 -9.14 9.41 -33.90
C ALA A 415 -10.42 8.72 -34.34
N VAL A 416 -10.39 7.37 -34.34
CA VAL A 416 -11.55 6.54 -34.65
C VAL A 416 -12.43 6.42 -33.40
N VAL A 417 -13.73 6.67 -33.56
CA VAL A 417 -14.73 6.62 -32.50
C VAL A 417 -15.64 5.42 -32.69
N TYR A 418 -15.83 4.63 -31.64
CA TYR A 418 -16.68 3.46 -31.63
C TYR A 418 -17.91 3.67 -30.75
N ALA A 419 -19.07 3.12 -31.11
CA ALA A 419 -20.25 3.04 -30.25
C ALA A 419 -20.41 1.64 -29.68
N VAL A 420 -20.72 1.53 -28.38
CA VAL A 420 -20.98 0.25 -27.70
C VAL A 420 -22.36 -0.29 -28.13
N THR A 421 -22.44 -1.59 -28.47
CA THR A 421 -23.66 -2.23 -28.99
C THR A 421 -24.20 -3.37 -28.12
N ALA A 422 -23.37 -4.11 -27.37
CA ALA A 422 -23.82 -5.24 -26.52
C ALA A 422 -22.80 -5.63 -25.42
N GLU A 423 -23.22 -6.39 -24.39
CA GLU A 423 -22.38 -6.95 -23.30
C GLU A 423 -22.45 -8.52 -23.25
N ARG A 424 -21.35 -9.19 -22.87
CA ARG A 424 -21.17 -10.68 -22.76
C ARG A 424 -20.95 -11.12 -21.29
N LEU A 425 -21.43 -12.29 -20.83
CA LEU A 425 -21.33 -12.81 -19.42
C LEU A 425 -20.08 -13.71 -19.13
N ARG A 426 -19.50 -13.71 -17.90
CA ARG A 426 -18.42 -14.64 -17.46
C ARG A 426 -18.41 -14.95 -15.92
N GLN A 427 -17.91 -16.13 -15.52
CA GLN A 427 -17.69 -16.69 -14.15
C GLN A 427 -16.18 -16.95 -13.88
N LEU A 428 -15.72 -16.94 -12.61
CA LEU A 428 -14.32 -17.23 -12.18
C LEU A 428 -14.26 -18.15 -10.93
N ALA A 429 -13.39 -19.16 -10.96
CA ALA A 429 -12.87 -19.96 -9.84
C ALA A 429 -11.36 -20.20 -10.10
N HIS A 430 -10.55 -20.57 -9.10
CA HIS A 430 -9.13 -20.91 -9.29
C HIS A 430 -8.97 -22.17 -10.18
N GLU A 431 -8.90 -21.97 -11.50
CA GLU A 431 -8.78 -23.06 -12.48
C GLU A 431 -7.36 -23.18 -13.01
N GLY A 432 -6.79 -24.39 -12.93
CA GLY A 432 -5.58 -24.75 -13.68
C GLY A 432 -4.88 -26.02 -13.19
N ALA A 433 -4.52 -26.92 -14.12
CA ALA A 433 -3.65 -28.07 -13.87
C ALA A 433 -2.25 -27.68 -13.38
N LEU A 434 -1.64 -28.48 -12.50
CA LEU A 434 -0.23 -28.34 -12.11
C LEU A 434 0.66 -28.75 -13.31
N ILE A 435 1.46 -27.80 -13.83
CA ILE A 435 2.29 -27.97 -15.03
C ILE A 435 3.74 -28.32 -14.64
N GLY A 436 4.38 -29.24 -15.38
CA GLY A 436 5.81 -29.58 -15.23
C GLY A 436 6.24 -30.26 -13.94
N ARG A 437 5.30 -30.92 -13.24
CA ARG A 437 5.54 -31.54 -11.92
C ARG A 437 5.10 -33.00 -11.84
N GLN A 438 5.13 -33.74 -12.95
CA GLN A 438 4.58 -35.10 -13.01
C GLN A 438 5.38 -36.08 -12.14
N ALA A 439 6.71 -35.95 -12.12
CA ALA A 439 7.58 -36.82 -11.32
C ALA A 439 7.41 -36.57 -9.82
N GLU A 440 7.38 -35.30 -9.41
CA GLU A 440 7.17 -34.90 -8.02
C GLU A 440 5.79 -35.32 -7.52
N ARG A 441 4.74 -35.17 -8.35
CA ARG A 441 3.39 -35.64 -8.03
C ARG A 441 3.32 -37.15 -7.79
N ALA A 442 3.94 -37.95 -8.67
CA ALA A 442 3.96 -39.40 -8.52
C ALA A 442 4.61 -39.80 -7.19
N ARG A 443 5.70 -39.13 -6.82
CA ARG A 443 6.39 -39.39 -5.55
C ARG A 443 5.57 -38.98 -4.33
N LEU A 444 4.85 -37.86 -4.41
CA LEU A 444 3.95 -37.40 -3.35
C LEU A 444 2.73 -38.33 -3.17
N ASP A 445 2.16 -38.86 -4.25
CA ASP A 445 1.10 -39.88 -4.18
C ASP A 445 1.61 -41.16 -3.47
N GLU A 446 2.85 -41.59 -3.74
CA GLU A 446 3.47 -42.73 -3.06
C GLU A 446 3.64 -42.48 -1.55
N ILE A 447 4.07 -41.28 -1.17
CA ILE A 447 4.22 -40.86 0.24
C ILE A 447 2.85 -40.82 0.93
N ALA A 448 1.83 -40.22 0.30
CA ALA A 448 0.47 -40.21 0.84
C ALA A 448 -0.04 -41.66 1.07
N GLY A 449 0.26 -42.57 0.14
CA GLY A 449 -0.08 -43.99 0.28
C GLY A 449 0.67 -44.70 1.42
N ALA A 450 1.93 -44.33 1.68
CA ALA A 450 2.70 -44.85 2.81
C ALA A 450 2.14 -44.36 4.15
N LEU A 451 1.83 -43.07 4.25
CA LEU A 451 1.20 -42.47 5.44
C LEU A 451 -0.16 -43.11 5.74
N ALA A 452 -0.97 -43.42 4.72
CA ALA A 452 -2.24 -44.13 4.88
C ALA A 452 -2.09 -45.57 5.40
N ARG A 453 -0.89 -46.17 5.30
CA ARG A 453 -0.53 -47.46 5.90
C ARG A 453 0.14 -47.32 7.27
N ASP A 454 0.10 -46.12 7.87
CA ASP A 454 0.77 -45.77 9.12
C ASP A 454 2.31 -45.89 9.07
N GLU A 455 2.90 -45.80 7.88
CA GLU A 455 4.35 -45.74 7.70
C GLU A 455 4.84 -44.28 7.87
N ALA A 456 5.89 -44.07 8.67
CA ALA A 456 6.48 -42.75 8.85
C ALA A 456 7.20 -42.30 7.57
N ALA A 457 6.91 -41.07 7.11
CA ALA A 457 7.54 -40.51 5.92
C ALA A 457 7.76 -39.00 6.09
N ASP A 458 8.99 -38.62 6.44
CA ASP A 458 9.42 -37.23 6.48
C ASP A 458 9.86 -36.77 5.07
N LEU A 459 9.43 -35.57 4.69
CA LEU A 459 9.61 -35.00 3.35
C LEU A 459 10.12 -33.57 3.45
N SER A 460 10.97 -33.17 2.51
CA SER A 460 11.39 -31.80 2.29
C SER A 460 11.16 -31.37 0.84
N LEU A 461 10.33 -30.36 0.64
CA LEU A 461 10.11 -29.66 -0.63
C LEU A 461 11.02 -28.42 -0.67
N THR A 462 12.13 -28.51 -1.40
CA THR A 462 13.15 -27.46 -1.44
C THR A 462 13.19 -26.77 -2.81
N ALA A 463 13.09 -25.44 -2.82
CA ALA A 463 13.29 -24.63 -4.03
C ALA A 463 13.41 -23.14 -3.69
N ASP A 464 13.84 -22.33 -4.65
CA ASP A 464 13.80 -20.87 -4.53
C ASP A 464 12.35 -20.31 -4.52
N ALA A 465 12.21 -19.05 -4.12
CA ALA A 465 10.91 -18.39 -4.02
C ALA A 465 10.19 -18.33 -5.38
N GLY A 466 8.88 -18.60 -5.43
CA GLY A 466 8.08 -18.52 -6.66
C GLY A 466 8.24 -19.70 -7.65
N MET A 467 8.91 -20.78 -7.24
CA MET A 467 9.05 -22.02 -8.02
C MET A 467 7.82 -22.95 -8.00
N GLY A 468 6.73 -22.54 -7.33
CA GLY A 468 5.50 -23.31 -7.23
C GLY A 468 5.44 -24.28 -6.04
N LYS A 469 6.31 -24.11 -5.03
CA LYS A 469 6.34 -24.93 -3.81
C LYS A 469 4.99 -25.02 -3.11
N SER A 470 4.37 -23.88 -2.75
CA SER A 470 3.08 -23.86 -2.06
C SER A 470 1.95 -24.44 -2.91
N ARG A 471 2.00 -24.30 -4.25
CA ARG A 471 1.04 -24.96 -5.14
C ARG A 471 1.21 -26.49 -5.15
N LEU A 472 2.44 -26.98 -5.05
CA LEU A 472 2.71 -28.41 -4.92
C LEU A 472 2.33 -28.92 -3.52
N ALA A 473 2.53 -28.12 -2.46
CA ALA A 473 2.09 -28.43 -1.10
C ALA A 473 0.55 -28.53 -1.03
N ALA A 474 -0.19 -27.56 -1.56
CA ALA A 474 -1.65 -27.61 -1.64
C ALA A 474 -2.16 -28.81 -2.47
N TRP A 475 -1.43 -29.19 -3.53
CA TRP A 475 -1.73 -30.42 -4.27
C TRP A 475 -1.49 -31.67 -3.41
N PHE A 476 -0.43 -31.69 -2.61
CA PHE A 476 -0.13 -32.79 -1.70
C PHE A 476 -1.18 -32.92 -0.59
N GLU A 477 -1.64 -31.82 -0.02
CA GLU A 477 -2.76 -31.79 0.92
C GLU A 477 -4.01 -32.42 0.31
N THR A 478 -4.35 -32.06 -0.94
CA THR A 478 -5.44 -32.71 -1.68
C THR A 478 -5.19 -34.20 -1.93
N ALA A 479 -3.93 -34.65 -2.02
CA ALA A 479 -3.58 -36.06 -2.12
C ALA A 479 -3.73 -36.79 -0.77
N LEU A 480 -3.36 -36.14 0.34
CA LEU A 480 -3.55 -36.64 1.70
C LEU A 480 -5.04 -36.79 2.04
N ASP A 481 -5.87 -35.81 1.67
CA ASP A 481 -7.33 -35.88 1.81
C ASP A 481 -7.92 -37.09 1.07
N ARG A 482 -7.48 -37.31 -0.17
CA ARG A 482 -7.91 -38.46 -0.98
C ARG A 482 -7.44 -39.80 -0.38
N ALA A 483 -6.29 -39.80 0.29
CA ALA A 483 -5.75 -40.95 0.98
C ALA A 483 -6.33 -41.16 2.40
N GLY A 484 -7.12 -40.20 2.90
CA GLY A 484 -7.70 -40.23 4.25
C GLY A 484 -6.69 -39.96 5.37
N VAL A 485 -5.59 -39.27 5.07
CA VAL A 485 -4.56 -38.91 6.06
C VAL A 485 -4.84 -37.51 6.60
N ALA A 486 -5.00 -37.39 7.92
CA ALA A 486 -5.16 -36.10 8.56
C ALA A 486 -3.88 -35.26 8.43
N HIS A 487 -4.04 -33.96 8.15
CA HIS A 487 -2.94 -33.05 7.96
C HIS A 487 -3.24 -31.69 8.58
N LEU A 488 -2.18 -30.99 9.01
CA LEU A 488 -2.26 -29.67 9.63
C LEU A 488 -1.13 -28.78 9.07
N GLN A 489 -1.38 -27.48 8.98
CA GLN A 489 -0.44 -26.53 8.42
C GLN A 489 0.23 -25.68 9.50
N ILE A 490 1.52 -25.42 9.33
CA ILE A 490 2.33 -24.48 10.12
C ILE A 490 2.97 -23.52 9.13
N GLN A 491 3.02 -22.22 9.44
CA GLN A 491 3.67 -21.23 8.57
C GLN A 491 4.76 -20.45 9.31
N GLY A 492 5.94 -20.37 8.69
CA GLY A 492 7.04 -19.52 9.16
C GLY A 492 6.88 -18.06 8.78
N ASP A 493 7.31 -17.16 9.66
CA ASP A 493 7.28 -15.70 9.47
C ASP A 493 8.69 -15.12 9.67
N ALA A 494 9.17 -14.38 8.66
CA ALA A 494 10.49 -13.75 8.67
C ALA A 494 10.67 -12.69 9.77
N ILE A 495 9.59 -12.01 10.17
CA ILE A 495 9.65 -10.94 11.19
C ILE A 495 9.59 -11.54 12.59
N ARG A 496 8.73 -12.53 12.80
CA ARG A 496 8.53 -13.20 14.10
C ARG A 496 9.50 -14.36 14.35
N ARG A 497 10.49 -14.59 13.47
CA ARG A 497 11.49 -15.66 13.59
C ARG A 497 12.19 -15.72 14.95
N ALA A 498 12.39 -14.59 15.62
CA ALA A 498 13.09 -14.54 16.90
C ALA A 498 12.17 -14.77 18.13
N ILE A 499 10.86 -14.93 17.91
CA ILE A 499 9.88 -15.19 18.96
C ILE A 499 9.71 -16.71 19.08
N SER A 500 10.03 -17.26 20.25
CA SER A 500 9.96 -18.71 20.48
C SER A 500 8.56 -19.25 20.23
N TYR A 501 8.46 -20.30 19.41
CA TYR A 501 7.23 -21.00 19.07
C TYR A 501 6.14 -20.18 18.34
N ALA A 502 6.43 -18.97 17.86
CA ALA A 502 5.44 -18.13 17.18
C ALA A 502 4.70 -18.84 16.01
N PRO A 503 5.35 -19.65 15.16
CA PRO A 503 4.67 -20.38 14.08
C PRO A 503 3.59 -21.37 14.56
N LEU A 504 3.66 -21.83 15.81
CA LEU A 504 2.78 -22.85 16.38
C LEU A 504 1.57 -22.27 17.09
N VAL A 505 1.60 -20.98 17.46
CA VAL A 505 0.50 -20.32 18.20
C VAL A 505 -0.84 -20.43 17.47
N PRO A 506 -0.94 -20.17 16.14
CA PRO A 506 -2.21 -20.31 15.42
C PRO A 506 -2.72 -21.75 15.46
N LEU A 507 -1.84 -22.73 15.21
CA LEU A 507 -2.18 -24.15 15.21
C LEU A 507 -2.67 -24.63 16.57
N VAL A 508 -1.96 -24.28 17.65
CA VAL A 508 -2.34 -24.66 19.01
C VAL A 508 -3.67 -24.02 19.40
N SER A 509 -3.91 -22.78 18.99
CA SER A 509 -5.17 -22.07 19.25
C SER A 509 -6.35 -22.73 18.54
N GLU A 510 -6.15 -23.15 17.28
CA GLU A 510 -7.14 -23.90 16.51
C GLU A 510 -7.46 -25.25 17.14
N LEU A 511 -6.43 -26.04 17.48
CA LEU A 511 -6.59 -27.37 18.09
C LEU A 511 -7.26 -27.30 19.46
N LEU A 512 -7.03 -26.23 20.22
CA LEU A 512 -7.70 -26.00 21.51
C LEU A 512 -9.13 -25.46 21.37
N GLY A 513 -9.51 -24.99 20.19
CA GLY A 513 -10.81 -24.37 19.90
C GLY A 513 -10.99 -23.02 20.59
N LEU A 514 -9.92 -22.21 20.67
CA LEU A 514 -9.96 -20.89 21.30
C LEU A 514 -10.63 -19.86 20.37
N ALA A 515 -11.55 -19.06 20.92
CA ALA A 515 -12.12 -17.93 20.21
C ALA A 515 -11.11 -16.76 20.12
N PRO A 516 -11.21 -15.89 19.09
CA PRO A 516 -10.43 -14.66 19.05
C PRO A 516 -10.63 -13.83 20.32
N GLY A 517 -9.53 -13.46 21.00
CA GLY A 517 -9.57 -12.73 22.27
C GLY A 517 -9.95 -13.57 23.50
N ALA A 518 -9.81 -14.91 23.44
CA ALA A 518 -10.03 -15.77 24.60
C ALA A 518 -9.20 -15.33 25.81
N ASP A 519 -9.81 -15.32 27.00
CA ASP A 519 -9.11 -14.95 28.24
C ASP A 519 -8.26 -16.11 28.80
N ALA A 520 -7.43 -15.79 29.80
CA ALA A 520 -6.57 -16.78 30.45
C ALA A 520 -7.38 -17.92 31.10
N ALA A 521 -8.61 -17.67 31.56
CA ALA A 521 -9.44 -18.68 32.20
C ALA A 521 -9.95 -19.72 31.20
N ALA A 522 -10.40 -19.26 30.02
CA ALA A 522 -10.80 -20.10 28.91
C ALA A 522 -9.62 -20.92 28.38
N CYS A 523 -8.45 -20.29 28.21
CA CYS A 523 -7.22 -21.00 27.81
C CYS A 523 -6.83 -22.08 28.83
N ARG A 524 -6.84 -21.76 30.13
CA ARG A 524 -6.54 -22.74 31.19
C ARG A 524 -7.51 -23.92 31.17
N ALA A 525 -8.80 -23.66 31.02
CA ALA A 525 -9.81 -24.71 30.93
C ALA A 525 -9.60 -25.62 29.71
N ALA A 526 -9.22 -25.04 28.57
CA ALA A 526 -8.92 -25.80 27.36
C ALA A 526 -7.69 -26.71 27.53
N LEU A 527 -6.59 -26.20 28.10
CA LEU A 527 -5.35 -26.95 28.34
C LEU A 527 -5.54 -28.12 29.30
N LEU A 528 -6.27 -27.91 30.41
CA LEU A 528 -6.50 -28.94 31.42
C LEU A 528 -7.41 -30.10 30.95
N ARG A 529 -7.99 -30.02 29.76
CA ARG A 529 -8.66 -31.17 29.12
C ARG A 529 -7.68 -32.17 28.52
N HIS A 530 -6.47 -31.72 28.17
CA HIS A 530 -5.46 -32.51 27.46
C HIS A 530 -4.19 -32.76 28.29
N LEU A 531 -4.02 -32.05 29.41
CA LEU A 531 -2.89 -32.20 30.33
C LEU A 531 -3.37 -32.79 31.67
N ASP A 532 -2.50 -33.52 32.35
CA ASP A 532 -2.77 -33.99 33.71
C ASP A 532 -2.97 -32.79 34.66
N PRO A 533 -4.00 -32.76 35.53
CA PRO A 533 -4.18 -31.71 36.52
C PRO A 533 -2.96 -31.43 37.41
N VAL A 534 -2.07 -32.41 37.61
CA VAL A 534 -0.80 -32.23 38.33
C VAL A 534 0.14 -31.24 37.63
N ARG A 535 0.01 -31.08 36.30
CA ARG A 535 0.79 -30.13 35.49
C ARG A 535 0.29 -28.69 35.58
N GLU A 536 -0.86 -28.44 36.23
CA GLU A 536 -1.45 -27.11 36.32
C GLU A 536 -0.47 -26.02 36.81
N PRO A 537 0.38 -26.25 37.83
CA PRO A 537 1.35 -25.23 38.25
C PRO A 537 2.38 -24.86 37.17
N LEU A 538 2.59 -25.71 36.17
CA LEU A 538 3.57 -25.51 35.09
C LEU A 538 2.97 -24.86 33.83
N LEU A 539 1.67 -24.55 33.80
CA LEU A 539 1.04 -23.86 32.67
C LEU A 539 1.72 -22.55 32.23
N PRO A 540 2.37 -21.75 33.11
CA PRO A 540 3.13 -20.58 32.68
C PRO A 540 4.23 -20.86 31.66
N LEU A 541 4.76 -22.08 31.64
CA LEU A 541 5.76 -22.50 30.65
C LEU A 541 5.19 -22.55 29.23
N LEU A 542 3.88 -22.77 29.06
CA LEU A 542 3.22 -22.82 27.76
C LEU A 542 2.82 -21.45 27.21
N SER A 543 3.02 -20.36 27.97
CA SER A 543 2.67 -19.00 27.52
C SER A 543 3.20 -18.65 26.12
N PRO A 544 4.44 -19.02 25.72
CA PRO A 544 4.93 -18.75 24.36
C PRO A 544 4.18 -19.46 23.22
N LEU A 545 3.44 -20.54 23.52
CA LEU A 545 2.64 -21.31 22.55
C LEU A 545 1.18 -20.83 22.48
N LEU A 546 0.84 -19.78 23.22
CA LEU A 546 -0.54 -19.36 23.44
C LEU A 546 -0.73 -17.87 23.15
N PRO A 547 -1.96 -17.44 22.82
CA PRO A 547 -2.26 -16.03 22.59
C PRO A 547 -2.29 -15.20 23.88
N VAL A 548 -2.20 -15.85 25.05
CA VAL A 548 -2.28 -15.21 26.38
C VAL A 548 -1.17 -15.74 27.28
N ALA A 549 -0.51 -14.83 28.00
CA ALA A 549 0.49 -15.18 29.00
C ALA A 549 -0.17 -15.52 30.35
N PHE A 550 0.34 -16.57 31.01
CA PHE A 550 -0.05 -16.91 32.38
C PHE A 550 0.91 -16.33 33.41
N PRO A 551 0.42 -15.93 34.60
CA PRO A 551 1.28 -15.49 35.68
C PRO A 551 2.13 -16.64 36.24
N GLU A 552 3.39 -16.37 36.56
CA GLU A 552 4.32 -17.35 37.13
C GLU A 552 3.82 -17.93 38.47
N THR A 553 4.10 -19.22 38.70
CA THR A 553 3.85 -19.94 39.96
C THR A 553 5.17 -20.29 40.65
N ASP A 554 5.12 -20.71 41.92
CA ASP A 554 6.31 -21.20 42.64
C ASP A 554 7.03 -22.34 41.89
N ALA A 555 6.28 -23.20 41.18
CA ALA A 555 6.83 -24.31 40.42
C ALA A 555 7.53 -23.85 39.14
N SER A 556 6.97 -22.87 38.42
CA SER A 556 7.58 -22.34 37.19
C SER A 556 8.78 -21.43 37.50
N GLN A 557 8.76 -20.71 38.63
CA GLN A 557 9.88 -19.88 39.11
C GLN A 557 11.08 -20.70 39.58
N ALA A 558 10.85 -21.93 40.08
CA ALA A 558 11.93 -22.82 40.48
C ALA A 558 12.79 -23.31 39.28
N LEU A 559 12.29 -23.17 38.04
CA LEU A 559 12.96 -23.58 36.82
C LEU A 559 13.60 -22.36 36.13
N ALA A 560 14.90 -22.44 35.83
CA ALA A 560 15.63 -21.39 35.12
C ALA A 560 16.57 -21.96 34.04
N GLY A 561 16.85 -21.15 33.01
CA GLY A 561 17.78 -21.49 31.92
C GLY A 561 17.43 -22.81 31.23
N ALA A 562 18.43 -23.67 31.05
CA ALA A 562 18.28 -24.95 30.34
C ALA A 562 17.20 -25.87 30.94
N GLY A 563 17.05 -25.89 32.27
CA GLY A 563 16.02 -26.69 32.94
C GLY A 563 14.61 -26.24 32.58
N ARG A 564 14.38 -24.92 32.52
CA ARG A 564 13.09 -24.35 32.11
C ARG A 564 12.78 -24.65 30.64
N ALA A 565 13.77 -24.50 29.75
CA ALA A 565 13.59 -24.79 28.33
C ALA A 565 13.24 -26.27 28.07
N VAL A 566 13.90 -27.19 28.78
CA VAL A 566 13.60 -28.63 28.71
C VAL A 566 12.18 -28.93 29.19
N GLU A 567 11.79 -28.46 30.38
CA GLU A 567 10.44 -28.69 30.90
C GLU A 567 9.34 -28.04 30.04
N THR A 568 9.61 -26.85 29.49
CA THR A 568 8.70 -26.19 28.55
C THR A 568 8.46 -27.05 27.31
N ARG A 569 9.54 -27.59 26.73
CA ARG A 569 9.46 -28.47 25.56
C ARG A 569 8.75 -29.78 25.89
N GLU A 570 9.04 -30.40 27.03
CA GLU A 570 8.36 -31.62 27.48
C GLU A 570 6.87 -31.41 27.65
N LEU A 571 6.46 -30.31 28.29
CA LEU A 571 5.06 -29.97 28.48
C LEU A 571 4.35 -29.65 27.14
N ALA A 572 5.04 -28.99 26.21
CA ALA A 572 4.53 -28.73 24.86
C ALA A 572 4.34 -30.02 24.07
N VAL A 573 5.27 -30.97 24.15
CA VAL A 573 5.15 -32.30 23.52
C VAL A 573 4.00 -33.08 24.12
N GLU A 574 3.82 -33.05 25.45
CA GLU A 574 2.69 -33.69 26.14
C GLU A 574 1.36 -33.13 25.62
N LEU A 575 1.22 -31.79 25.57
CA LEU A 575 0.05 -31.12 25.05
C LEU A 575 -0.25 -31.50 23.59
N LEU A 576 0.73 -31.35 22.70
CA LEU A 576 0.56 -31.62 21.26
C LEU A 576 0.24 -33.09 21.01
N THR A 577 0.86 -34.02 21.73
CA THR A 577 0.52 -35.44 21.63
C THR A 577 -0.93 -35.71 22.04
N GLY A 578 -1.41 -35.04 23.10
CA GLY A 578 -2.80 -35.12 23.55
C GLY A 578 -3.81 -34.47 22.61
N LEU A 579 -3.40 -33.47 21.83
CA LEU A 579 -4.25 -32.78 20.84
C LEU A 579 -4.32 -33.54 19.50
N LEU A 580 -3.20 -34.12 19.06
CA LEU A 580 -3.09 -34.79 17.75
C LEU A 580 -3.69 -36.22 17.76
N GLY A 581 -3.80 -36.83 18.93
CA GLY A 581 -4.40 -38.16 19.07
C GLY A 581 -3.48 -39.31 18.62
N PRO A 582 -4.03 -40.54 18.52
CA PRO A 582 -3.23 -41.75 18.25
C PRO A 582 -2.98 -42.02 16.76
N ASP A 583 -3.72 -41.38 15.85
CA ASP A 583 -3.61 -41.61 14.41
C ASP A 583 -2.45 -40.79 13.82
N ARG A 584 -1.85 -41.29 12.74
CA ARG A 584 -0.73 -40.60 12.10
C ARG A 584 -1.17 -39.34 11.36
N ILE A 585 -0.52 -38.22 11.68
CA ILE A 585 -0.78 -36.90 11.08
C ILE A 585 0.44 -36.41 10.30
N MET A 586 0.17 -35.73 9.18
CA MET A 586 1.17 -34.99 8.41
C MET A 586 1.15 -33.50 8.80
N LEU A 587 2.26 -32.97 9.31
CA LEU A 587 2.47 -31.54 9.51
C LEU A 587 3.12 -30.93 8.27
N VAL A 588 2.39 -30.08 7.54
CA VAL A 588 2.90 -29.32 6.41
C VAL A 588 3.43 -27.99 6.92
N VAL A 589 4.76 -27.82 6.91
CA VAL A 589 5.42 -26.63 7.44
C VAL A 589 5.88 -25.74 6.30
N GLU A 590 5.11 -24.70 6.01
CA GLU A 590 5.45 -23.71 5.00
C GLU A 590 6.51 -22.71 5.49
N ASP A 591 7.42 -22.39 4.57
CA ASP A 591 8.56 -21.50 4.79
C ASP A 591 9.39 -21.86 6.04
N ALA A 592 9.70 -23.15 6.19
CA ALA A 592 10.38 -23.69 7.38
C ALA A 592 11.75 -23.05 7.69
N HIS A 593 12.41 -22.43 6.71
CA HIS A 593 13.62 -21.62 6.91
C HIS A 593 13.45 -20.42 7.85
N TRP A 594 12.20 -20.02 8.15
CA TRP A 594 11.87 -18.97 9.11
C TRP A 594 11.46 -19.47 10.49
N LEU A 595 11.52 -20.78 10.77
CA LEU A 595 11.25 -21.28 12.12
C LEU A 595 12.34 -20.84 13.12
N ASP A 596 11.91 -20.55 14.35
CA ASP A 596 12.77 -20.28 15.49
C ASP A 596 13.46 -21.55 16.01
N SER A 597 14.51 -21.38 16.81
CA SER A 597 15.31 -22.50 17.32
C SER A 597 14.51 -23.45 18.22
N ALA A 598 13.52 -22.94 18.96
CA ALA A 598 12.70 -23.73 19.87
C ALA A 598 11.65 -24.55 19.11
N SER A 599 11.02 -23.97 18.07
CA SER A 599 10.12 -24.70 17.16
C SER A 599 10.81 -25.86 16.46
N TRP A 600 12.03 -25.67 15.96
CA TRP A 600 12.83 -26.75 15.35
C TRP A 600 13.08 -27.91 16.30
N GLN A 601 13.44 -27.61 17.56
CA GLN A 601 13.68 -28.61 18.59
C GLN A 601 12.38 -29.33 18.99
N LEU A 602 11.27 -28.61 19.07
CA LEU A 602 9.96 -29.20 19.37
C LEU A 602 9.49 -30.14 18.25
N LEU A 603 9.65 -29.75 16.98
CA LEU A 603 9.37 -30.62 15.83
C LEU A 603 10.23 -31.89 15.86
N ASP A 604 11.53 -31.78 16.20
CA ASP A 604 12.41 -32.94 16.32
C ASP A 604 11.92 -33.92 17.39
N VAL A 605 11.53 -33.43 18.57
CA VAL A 605 11.10 -34.29 19.66
C VAL A 605 9.70 -34.87 19.41
N LEU A 606 8.78 -34.07 18.86
CA LEU A 606 7.41 -34.48 18.56
C LEU A 606 7.36 -35.65 17.58
N THR A 607 8.08 -35.57 16.46
CA THR A 607 8.12 -36.63 15.44
C THR A 607 8.79 -37.92 15.90
N ARG A 608 9.54 -37.90 17.02
CA ARG A 608 10.12 -39.12 17.63
C ARG A 608 9.17 -39.78 18.63
N ARG A 609 8.23 -39.03 19.21
CA ARG A 609 7.40 -39.45 20.35
C ARG A 609 5.92 -39.60 20.03
N ALA A 610 5.45 -38.95 18.97
CA ALA A 610 4.09 -39.02 18.48
C ALA A 610 4.07 -39.58 17.04
N PRO A 611 2.93 -40.12 16.57
CA PRO A 611 2.77 -40.57 15.19
C PRO A 611 2.65 -39.35 14.25
N VAL A 612 3.68 -38.53 14.18
CA VAL A 612 3.71 -37.32 13.37
C VAL A 612 4.79 -37.46 12.31
N SER A 613 4.45 -37.16 11.07
CA SER A 613 5.41 -37.00 9.97
C SER A 613 5.40 -35.56 9.49
N VAL A 614 6.51 -35.06 8.93
CA VAL A 614 6.63 -33.64 8.56
C VAL A 614 6.93 -33.48 7.08
N CYS A 615 6.26 -32.52 6.45
CA CYS A 615 6.56 -32.01 5.11
C CYS A 615 7.11 -30.58 5.25
N LEU A 616 8.42 -30.41 5.10
CA LEU A 616 9.08 -29.12 5.17
C LEU A 616 9.08 -28.45 3.80
N VAL A 617 8.36 -27.33 3.65
CA VAL A 617 8.40 -26.51 2.44
C VAL A 617 9.37 -25.36 2.67
N THR A 618 10.53 -25.39 2.04
CA THR A 618 11.63 -24.49 2.40
C THR A 618 12.48 -24.02 1.22
N ARG A 619 13.25 -22.96 1.47
CA ARG A 619 14.44 -22.62 0.67
C ARG A 619 15.60 -23.55 1.08
N PRO A 620 16.66 -23.68 0.26
CA PRO A 620 17.84 -24.46 0.63
C PRO A 620 18.39 -24.01 2.00
N LEU A 621 18.54 -24.95 2.92
CA LEU A 621 19.04 -24.74 4.29
C LEU A 621 20.41 -25.37 4.46
N GLY A 622 21.32 -24.65 5.14
CA GLY A 622 22.63 -25.14 5.54
C GLY A 622 22.64 -25.73 6.97
N PRO A 623 23.68 -26.50 7.34
CA PRO A 623 23.81 -27.08 8.69
C PRO A 623 23.93 -26.06 9.83
N ASP A 624 24.29 -24.82 9.51
CA ASP A 624 24.45 -23.71 10.44
C ASP A 624 23.17 -22.86 10.57
N ASP A 625 22.18 -23.08 9.70
CA ASP A 625 20.90 -22.35 9.70
C ASP A 625 19.86 -22.97 10.65
N VAL A 626 20.13 -24.18 11.16
CA VAL A 626 19.24 -24.95 12.02
C VAL A 626 19.95 -25.40 13.31
N PRO A 627 19.23 -25.60 14.42
CA PRO A 627 19.80 -26.21 15.63
C PRO A 627 20.39 -27.60 15.37
N THR A 628 21.38 -27.99 16.17
CA THR A 628 22.11 -29.28 16.04
C THR A 628 21.16 -30.48 16.03
N GLU A 629 20.12 -30.44 16.86
CA GLU A 629 19.10 -31.49 17.01
C GLU A 629 18.21 -31.61 15.75
N ALA A 630 17.97 -30.49 15.07
CA ALA A 630 17.14 -30.42 13.87
C ALA A 630 17.90 -30.74 12.58
N ARG A 631 19.23 -30.89 12.63
CA ARG A 631 20.06 -31.24 11.45
C ARG A 631 19.64 -32.54 10.77
N ARG A 632 18.96 -33.46 11.46
CA ARG A 632 18.44 -34.68 10.84
C ARG A 632 17.36 -34.42 9.78
N PHE A 633 16.70 -33.25 9.80
CA PHE A 633 15.76 -32.86 8.76
C PHE A 633 16.45 -32.45 7.46
N LEU A 634 17.77 -32.23 7.51
CA LEU A 634 18.63 -31.98 6.35
C LEU A 634 19.34 -33.25 5.85
N ASP A 635 19.19 -34.37 6.55
CA ASP A 635 19.81 -35.65 6.20
C ASP A 635 19.01 -36.36 5.09
N ARG A 636 19.57 -36.39 3.89
CA ARG A 636 18.94 -36.97 2.69
C ARG A 636 18.74 -38.48 2.75
N ASP A 637 19.43 -39.18 3.66
CA ASP A 637 19.24 -40.62 3.86
C ASP A 637 18.04 -40.92 4.78
N ARG A 638 17.51 -39.89 5.46
CA ARG A 638 16.39 -40.01 6.42
C ARG A 638 15.14 -39.27 5.98
N VAL A 639 15.31 -38.18 5.23
CA VAL A 639 14.22 -37.32 4.75
C VAL A 639 14.23 -37.31 3.23
N GLU A 640 13.10 -37.69 2.64
CA GLU A 640 12.91 -37.60 1.20
C GLU A 640 12.99 -36.13 0.79
N THR A 641 13.93 -35.76 -0.09
CA THR A 641 14.09 -34.36 -0.51
C THR A 641 13.72 -34.19 -1.98
N LEU A 642 12.63 -33.48 -2.25
CA LEU A 642 12.21 -33.08 -3.60
C LEU A 642 12.70 -31.66 -3.88
N THR A 643 13.63 -31.52 -4.81
CA THR A 643 14.13 -30.22 -5.27
C THR A 643 13.42 -29.80 -6.54
N LEU A 644 12.68 -28.69 -6.53
CA LEU A 644 11.94 -28.25 -7.71
C LEU A 644 12.86 -27.63 -8.75
N ALA A 645 12.91 -28.23 -9.93
CA ALA A 645 13.64 -27.69 -11.08
C ALA A 645 12.88 -26.54 -11.76
N MET A 646 13.60 -25.72 -12.53
CA MET A 646 13.00 -24.77 -13.49
C MET A 646 12.15 -25.51 -14.51
N LEU A 647 11.06 -24.87 -14.97
CA LEU A 647 10.24 -25.41 -16.05
C LEU A 647 11.02 -25.39 -17.36
N ASP A 648 10.84 -26.41 -18.18
CA ASP A 648 11.35 -26.36 -19.55
C ASP A 648 10.50 -25.42 -20.44
N ALA A 649 10.85 -25.31 -21.71
CA ALA A 649 10.14 -24.44 -22.63
C ALA A 649 8.69 -24.91 -22.89
N GLU A 650 8.44 -26.22 -22.91
CA GLU A 650 7.12 -26.79 -23.13
C GLU A 650 6.19 -26.49 -21.95
N ASP A 651 6.67 -26.75 -20.73
CA ASP A 651 5.96 -26.45 -19.49
C ASP A 651 5.76 -24.94 -19.29
N SER A 652 6.74 -24.11 -19.68
CA SER A 652 6.59 -22.65 -19.68
C SER A 652 5.48 -22.21 -20.64
N GLY A 653 5.38 -22.86 -21.80
CA GLY A 653 4.30 -22.66 -22.78
C GLY A 653 2.93 -23.12 -22.25
N ALA A 654 2.87 -24.29 -21.62
CA ALA A 654 1.64 -24.82 -21.04
C ALA A 654 1.14 -23.96 -19.86
N LEU A 655 2.05 -23.44 -19.03
CA LEU A 655 1.73 -22.48 -17.97
C LEU A 655 1.20 -21.15 -18.56
N ALA A 656 1.78 -20.70 -19.66
CA ALA A 656 1.29 -19.53 -20.40
C ALA A 656 -0.11 -19.75 -20.98
N ALA A 657 -0.33 -20.90 -21.61
CA ALA A 657 -1.62 -21.27 -22.17
C ALA A 657 -2.71 -21.31 -21.08
N GLN A 658 -2.41 -21.93 -19.94
CA GLN A 658 -3.31 -21.94 -18.78
C GLN A 658 -3.62 -20.52 -18.29
N THR A 659 -2.60 -19.68 -18.14
CA THR A 659 -2.76 -18.29 -17.68
C THR A 659 -3.66 -17.47 -18.64
N LEU A 660 -3.61 -17.75 -19.94
CA LEU A 660 -4.40 -17.07 -20.98
C LEU A 660 -5.76 -17.73 -21.26
N GLY A 661 -6.07 -18.86 -20.61
CA GLY A 661 -7.25 -19.66 -20.95
C GLY A 661 -7.21 -20.26 -22.37
N ALA A 662 -6.02 -20.49 -22.92
CA ALA A 662 -5.80 -21.16 -24.19
C ALA A 662 -5.60 -22.68 -23.99
N LYS A 663 -5.78 -23.45 -25.07
CA LYS A 663 -5.46 -24.89 -25.07
C LYS A 663 -3.96 -25.14 -25.05
N ASP A 664 -3.21 -24.31 -25.76
CA ASP A 664 -1.75 -24.43 -25.88
C ASP A 664 -1.11 -23.10 -26.32
N ALA A 665 0.21 -22.98 -26.18
CA ALA A 665 0.99 -21.83 -26.61
C ALA A 665 1.83 -22.17 -27.85
N ALA A 666 1.94 -21.23 -28.78
CA ALA A 666 2.78 -21.39 -29.95
C ALA A 666 4.27 -21.52 -29.53
N PRO A 667 5.08 -22.35 -30.22
CA PRO A 667 6.47 -22.61 -29.84
C PRO A 667 7.31 -21.35 -29.67
N ARG A 668 7.08 -20.34 -30.53
CA ARG A 668 7.80 -19.06 -30.47
C ARG A 668 7.45 -18.21 -29.25
N LEU A 669 6.22 -18.30 -28.75
CA LEU A 669 5.83 -17.67 -27.49
C LEU A 669 6.45 -18.44 -26.31
N ALA A 670 6.35 -19.76 -26.32
CA ALA A 670 6.95 -20.62 -25.30
C ALA A 670 8.48 -20.41 -25.17
N GLU A 671 9.20 -20.38 -26.30
CA GLU A 671 10.64 -20.09 -26.34
C GLU A 671 10.98 -18.70 -25.82
N LEU A 672 10.21 -17.66 -26.20
CA LEU A 672 10.43 -16.30 -25.71
C LEU A 672 10.24 -16.24 -24.19
N LEU A 673 9.16 -16.83 -23.69
CA LEU A 673 8.85 -16.86 -22.27
C LEU A 673 9.93 -17.60 -21.51
N HIS A 674 10.37 -18.76 -22.01
CA HIS A 674 11.45 -19.52 -21.40
C HIS A 674 12.79 -18.78 -21.44
N GLN A 675 13.14 -18.12 -22.54
CA GLN A 675 14.38 -17.32 -22.65
C GLN A 675 14.39 -16.12 -21.70
N LYS A 676 13.25 -15.45 -21.54
CA LYS A 676 13.13 -14.29 -20.66
C LYS A 676 13.00 -14.71 -19.21
N ALA A 677 12.22 -15.75 -18.92
CA ALA A 677 11.93 -16.19 -17.56
C ALA A 677 12.84 -17.29 -17.02
N ALA A 678 13.74 -17.82 -17.85
CA ALA A 678 14.63 -18.94 -17.52
C ALA A 678 13.90 -20.14 -16.88
N GLY A 679 12.65 -20.37 -17.25
CA GLY A 679 11.81 -21.45 -16.70
C GLY A 679 11.21 -21.19 -15.32
N HIS A 680 11.32 -19.97 -14.77
CA HIS A 680 10.77 -19.65 -13.46
C HIS A 680 9.23 -19.50 -13.54
N PRO A 681 8.42 -20.34 -12.84
CA PRO A 681 6.96 -20.36 -12.99
C PRO A 681 6.26 -19.02 -12.72
N LEU A 682 6.54 -18.40 -11.57
CA LEU A 682 5.92 -17.12 -11.19
C LEU A 682 6.23 -16.01 -12.21
N PHE A 683 7.45 -16.01 -12.76
CA PHE A 683 7.87 -14.99 -13.71
C PHE A 683 7.31 -15.27 -15.10
N THR A 684 7.19 -16.54 -15.49
CA THR A 684 6.49 -16.93 -16.71
C THR A 684 5.05 -16.44 -16.69
N MET A 685 4.31 -16.63 -15.57
CA MET A 685 2.95 -16.11 -15.41
C MET A 685 2.90 -14.58 -15.49
N ALA A 686 3.77 -13.90 -14.75
CA ALA A 686 3.83 -12.43 -14.75
C ALA A 686 4.15 -11.86 -16.13
N LEU A 687 5.10 -12.47 -16.85
CA LEU A 687 5.47 -12.08 -18.20
C LEU A 687 4.31 -12.27 -19.18
N VAL A 688 3.60 -13.39 -19.08
CA VAL A 688 2.42 -13.67 -19.90
C VAL A 688 1.31 -12.65 -19.65
N GLN A 689 1.02 -12.33 -18.39
CA GLN A 689 0.05 -11.31 -18.02
C GLN A 689 0.45 -9.92 -18.53
N ALA A 690 1.73 -9.56 -18.44
CA ALA A 690 2.24 -8.29 -18.97
C ALA A 690 2.12 -8.22 -20.51
N LEU A 691 2.36 -9.32 -21.21
CA LEU A 691 2.20 -9.39 -22.67
C LEU A 691 0.72 -9.35 -23.08
N ASP A 692 -0.19 -9.99 -22.33
CA ASP A 692 -1.64 -9.93 -22.56
C ASP A 692 -2.18 -8.51 -22.33
N ALA A 693 -1.80 -7.87 -21.23
CA ALA A 693 -2.20 -6.50 -20.89
C ALA A 693 -1.77 -5.48 -21.96
N ARG A 694 -0.64 -5.73 -22.64
CA ARG A 694 -0.13 -4.90 -23.75
C ARG A 694 -0.72 -5.29 -25.12
N GLY A 695 -1.61 -6.29 -25.18
CA GLY A 695 -2.21 -6.78 -26.42
C GLY A 695 -1.22 -7.46 -27.38
N LEU A 696 -0.06 -7.90 -26.86
CA LEU A 696 1.02 -8.52 -27.63
C LEU A 696 0.83 -10.05 -27.76
N VAL A 697 -0.17 -10.61 -27.10
CA VAL A 697 -0.55 -12.02 -27.21
C VAL A 697 -2.00 -12.10 -27.66
N ALA A 698 -2.28 -12.99 -28.61
CA ALA A 698 -3.62 -13.27 -29.08
C ALA A 698 -3.91 -14.77 -28.96
N VAL A 699 -5.15 -15.10 -28.59
CA VAL A 699 -5.64 -16.48 -28.58
C VAL A 699 -6.51 -16.68 -29.81
N GLU A 700 -5.99 -17.39 -30.82
CA GLU A 700 -6.74 -17.72 -32.03
C GLU A 700 -6.96 -19.23 -32.11
N LYS A 701 -8.21 -19.65 -32.35
CA LYS A 701 -8.60 -21.07 -32.44
C LYS A 701 -8.15 -21.91 -31.22
N GLY A 702 -8.01 -21.27 -30.06
CA GLY A 702 -7.55 -21.90 -28.82
C GLY A 702 -6.04 -21.95 -28.64
N TYR A 703 -5.23 -21.34 -29.51
CA TYR A 703 -3.77 -21.29 -29.39
C TYR A 703 -3.28 -19.86 -29.10
N ALA A 704 -2.49 -19.69 -28.04
CA ALA A 704 -1.86 -18.43 -27.69
C ALA A 704 -0.62 -18.18 -28.56
N HIS A 705 -0.53 -17.03 -29.22
CA HIS A 705 0.63 -16.66 -30.05
C HIS A 705 0.95 -15.17 -29.93
N LEU A 706 2.20 -14.83 -30.25
CA LEU A 706 2.67 -13.44 -30.26
C LEU A 706 2.08 -12.67 -31.44
N ARG A 707 1.50 -11.52 -31.15
CA ARG A 707 1.05 -10.53 -32.13
C ARG A 707 2.17 -9.52 -32.38
N LEU A 708 3.15 -9.92 -33.20
CA LEU A 708 4.25 -9.04 -33.60
C LEU A 708 3.88 -8.27 -34.87
N GLY A 709 3.88 -6.94 -34.79
CA GLY A 709 4.01 -6.06 -35.96
C GLY A 709 5.49 -5.94 -36.40
N GLU A 710 5.82 -4.92 -37.20
CA GLU A 710 7.19 -4.67 -37.68
C GLU A 710 8.21 -4.29 -36.59
N ALA A 711 7.80 -4.03 -35.35
CA ALA A 711 8.69 -3.67 -34.24
C ALA A 711 9.25 -4.92 -33.51
N GLY A 712 10.58 -4.98 -33.34
CA GLY A 712 11.28 -6.09 -32.69
C GLY A 712 11.12 -6.13 -31.17
N LEU A 713 11.07 -7.37 -30.62
CA LEU A 713 11.00 -7.71 -29.18
C LEU A 713 12.11 -7.08 -28.31
N ALA A 714 13.19 -6.57 -28.91
CA ALA A 714 14.32 -5.96 -28.21
C ALA A 714 14.01 -4.59 -27.59
N HIS A 715 12.90 -3.95 -27.95
CA HIS A 715 12.49 -2.63 -27.46
C HIS A 715 11.40 -2.66 -26.38
N LEU A 716 11.00 -3.85 -25.91
CA LEU A 716 10.01 -3.98 -24.85
C LEU A 716 10.73 -3.98 -23.49
N ASP A 717 10.59 -2.90 -22.73
CA ASP A 717 10.96 -2.85 -21.31
C ASP A 717 10.04 -3.80 -20.54
N ILE A 718 10.54 -5.00 -20.32
CA ILE A 718 9.94 -6.08 -19.54
C ILE A 718 10.77 -6.16 -18.25
N PRO A 719 10.14 -6.12 -17.07
CA PRO A 719 10.84 -6.24 -15.80
C PRO A 719 11.76 -7.47 -15.80
N ALA A 720 13.01 -7.30 -15.38
CA ALA A 720 14.02 -8.35 -15.43
C ALA A 720 13.85 -9.43 -14.34
N ASP A 721 13.01 -9.18 -13.32
CA ASP A 721 12.83 -10.07 -12.16
C ASP A 721 11.39 -10.06 -11.57
N ALA A 722 11.11 -11.06 -10.72
CA ALA A 722 9.80 -11.26 -10.07
C ALA A 722 9.38 -10.09 -9.16
N ALA A 723 10.34 -9.46 -8.48
CA ALA A 723 10.08 -8.31 -7.63
C ALA A 723 9.63 -7.09 -8.46
N GLY A 724 10.15 -6.93 -9.68
CA GLY A 724 9.76 -5.90 -10.64
C GLY A 724 8.31 -6.05 -11.10
N ALA A 725 7.88 -7.28 -11.40
CA ALA A 725 6.50 -7.55 -11.77
C ALA A 725 5.50 -7.32 -10.61
N ILE A 726 5.88 -7.69 -9.39
CA ILE A 726 5.06 -7.42 -8.20
C ILE A 726 5.03 -5.92 -7.91
N ARG A 727 6.15 -5.21 -8.00
CA ARG A 727 6.19 -3.75 -7.90
C ARG A 727 5.30 -3.08 -8.94
N GLU A 728 5.23 -3.62 -10.16
CA GLU A 728 4.30 -3.14 -11.18
C GLU A 728 2.83 -3.37 -10.76
N ARG A 729 2.50 -4.54 -10.21
CA ARG A 729 1.16 -4.81 -9.63
C ARG A 729 0.82 -3.89 -8.45
N ILE A 730 1.78 -3.66 -7.54
CA ILE A 730 1.61 -2.72 -6.43
C ILE A 730 1.46 -1.29 -6.96
N SER A 731 2.21 -0.90 -7.99
CA SER A 731 2.07 0.42 -8.61
C SER A 731 0.71 0.63 -9.26
N ARG A 732 0.06 -0.48 -9.68
CA ARG A 732 -1.32 -0.49 -10.12
C ARG A 732 -2.31 -0.34 -8.98
N LEU A 733 -1.99 -0.61 -7.71
CA LEU A 733 -2.92 -0.28 -6.61
C LEU A 733 -3.09 1.23 -6.47
N SER A 734 -4.08 1.65 -5.70
CA SER A 734 -4.29 3.05 -5.43
C SER A 734 -3.30 3.69 -4.46
N PRO A 735 -3.28 5.02 -4.26
CA PRO A 735 -2.43 5.64 -3.24
C PRO A 735 -2.67 5.10 -1.82
N SER A 736 -3.93 4.93 -1.41
CA SER A 736 -4.28 4.42 -0.06
C SER A 736 -3.92 2.95 0.09
N GLU A 737 -4.23 2.13 -0.92
CA GLU A 737 -3.93 0.69 -0.95
C GLU A 737 -2.42 0.43 -1.05
N GLN A 738 -1.69 1.24 -1.84
CA GLN A 738 -0.23 1.21 -1.90
C GLN A 738 0.38 1.56 -0.55
N LEU A 739 -0.15 2.56 0.15
CA LEU A 739 0.35 2.92 1.47
C LEU A 739 0.02 1.83 2.50
N THR A 740 -1.19 1.26 2.44
CA THR A 740 -1.64 0.16 3.29
C THR A 740 -0.77 -1.08 3.10
N ILE A 741 -0.55 -1.54 1.86
CA ILE A 741 0.28 -2.71 1.60
C ILE A 741 1.77 -2.46 1.91
N ARG A 742 2.26 -1.24 1.71
CA ARG A 742 3.63 -0.87 2.10
C ARG A 742 3.81 -0.85 3.61
N ALA A 743 2.84 -0.29 4.35
CA ALA A 743 2.83 -0.28 5.80
C ALA A 743 2.68 -1.71 6.36
N ALA A 744 1.84 -2.55 5.73
CA ALA A 744 1.75 -3.97 6.04
C ALA A 744 3.09 -4.69 5.83
N GLY A 745 3.83 -4.36 4.76
CA GLY A 745 5.17 -4.89 4.52
C GLY A 745 6.20 -4.53 5.60
N VAL A 746 5.96 -3.48 6.40
CA VAL A 746 6.78 -3.14 7.58
C VAL A 746 6.44 -4.06 8.76
N LEU A 747 5.17 -4.45 8.93
CA LEU A 747 4.70 -5.35 10.00
C LEU A 747 5.04 -6.82 9.74
N GLY A 748 5.21 -7.20 8.48
CA GLY A 748 5.65 -8.55 8.10
C GLY A 748 4.64 -9.28 7.26
N ARG A 749 4.78 -10.62 7.21
CA ARG A 749 3.92 -11.43 6.35
C ARG A 749 2.49 -11.49 6.87
N SER A 750 2.31 -11.64 8.17
CA SER A 750 1.00 -11.71 8.81
C SER A 750 0.84 -10.53 9.77
N PHE A 751 -0.33 -9.89 9.71
CA PHE A 751 -0.63 -8.67 10.46
C PHE A 751 -2.13 -8.56 10.73
N ASP A 752 -2.50 -7.89 11.80
CA ASP A 752 -3.90 -7.54 12.10
C ASP A 752 -4.23 -6.12 11.63
N ALA A 753 -5.51 -5.90 11.33
CA ALA A 753 -5.98 -4.63 10.81
C ALA A 753 -5.86 -3.49 11.83
N GLU A 754 -5.98 -3.77 13.14
CA GLU A 754 -5.86 -2.78 14.21
C GLU A 754 -4.43 -2.22 14.30
N THR A 755 -3.44 -3.09 14.33
CA THR A 755 -2.02 -2.74 14.34
C THR A 755 -1.63 -2.02 13.04
N LEU A 756 -2.14 -2.48 11.89
CA LEU A 756 -1.91 -1.79 10.62
C LEU A 756 -2.52 -0.39 10.62
N ALA A 757 -3.74 -0.22 11.12
CA ALA A 757 -4.40 1.07 11.21
C ALA A 757 -3.68 2.03 12.16
N ALA A 758 -3.18 1.53 13.29
CA ALA A 758 -2.38 2.33 14.21
C ALA A 758 -1.02 2.74 13.62
N LEU A 759 -0.43 1.91 12.75
CA LEU A 759 0.78 2.23 12.00
C LEU A 759 0.51 3.14 10.78
N HIS A 760 -0.71 3.11 10.24
CA HIS A 760 -1.03 3.74 8.97
C HIS A 760 -0.93 5.27 9.10
N PRO A 761 -0.16 5.95 8.22
CA PRO A 761 0.06 7.40 8.36
C PRO A 761 -1.21 8.27 8.23
N ALA A 762 -2.26 7.73 7.63
CA ALA A 762 -3.37 8.54 7.11
C ALA A 762 -4.78 7.92 7.20
N ALA A 763 -4.93 6.67 7.63
CA ALA A 763 -6.19 5.93 7.53
C ALA A 763 -6.54 5.30 8.88
N ASP A 764 -7.81 5.33 9.23
CA ASP A 764 -8.35 4.68 10.41
C ASP A 764 -8.71 3.22 10.12
N LEU A 765 -9.09 2.48 11.16
CA LEU A 765 -9.38 1.05 11.06
C LEU A 765 -10.43 0.72 9.97
N PRO A 766 -11.59 1.39 9.88
CA PRO A 766 -12.56 1.11 8.82
C PRO A 766 -12.01 1.34 7.40
N ALA A 767 -11.19 2.38 7.21
CA ALA A 767 -10.57 2.64 5.91
C ALA A 767 -9.51 1.58 5.57
N VAL A 768 -8.69 1.17 6.53
CA VAL A 768 -7.69 0.11 6.37
C VAL A 768 -8.34 -1.24 6.08
N GLU A 769 -9.39 -1.63 6.82
CA GLU A 769 -10.13 -2.87 6.53
C GLU A 769 -10.73 -2.87 5.13
N ALA A 770 -11.26 -1.72 4.69
CA ALA A 770 -11.77 -1.57 3.34
C ALA A 770 -10.66 -1.68 2.28
N ASP A 771 -9.47 -1.12 2.53
CA ASP A 771 -8.30 -1.25 1.64
C ASP A 771 -7.81 -2.72 1.62
N LEU A 772 -7.71 -3.39 2.77
CA LEU A 772 -7.27 -4.78 2.88
C LEU A 772 -8.21 -5.74 2.14
N ALA A 773 -9.53 -5.59 2.31
CA ALA A 773 -10.51 -6.38 1.56
C ALA A 773 -10.32 -6.24 0.04
N ARG A 774 -9.96 -5.05 -0.44
CA ARG A 774 -9.73 -4.78 -1.87
C ARG A 774 -8.40 -5.29 -2.38
N ILE A 775 -7.33 -5.11 -1.60
CA ILE A 775 -6.02 -5.67 -1.94
C ILE A 775 -6.13 -7.19 -2.02
N ALA A 776 -6.94 -7.81 -1.17
CA ALA A 776 -7.16 -9.25 -1.20
C ALA A 776 -7.80 -9.76 -2.51
N GLU A 777 -8.69 -8.98 -3.13
CA GLU A 777 -9.24 -9.31 -4.45
C GLU A 777 -8.17 -9.41 -5.54
N THR A 778 -7.01 -8.76 -5.35
CA THR A 778 -5.89 -8.79 -6.31
C THR A 778 -4.97 -10.00 -6.17
N GLY A 779 -5.16 -10.84 -5.14
CA GLY A 779 -4.25 -11.95 -4.83
C GLY A 779 -2.83 -11.47 -4.47
N LEU A 780 -2.76 -10.41 -3.67
CA LEU A 780 -1.52 -9.95 -3.03
C LEU A 780 -1.51 -10.29 -1.54
N ILE A 781 -2.68 -10.32 -0.91
CA ILE A 781 -2.92 -10.70 0.48
C ILE A 781 -4.18 -11.56 0.57
N ALA A 782 -4.33 -12.31 1.65
CA ALA A 782 -5.52 -13.09 1.97
C ALA A 782 -5.87 -12.97 3.46
N PRO A 783 -7.17 -13.12 3.82
CA PRO A 783 -7.56 -13.20 5.23
C PRO A 783 -7.07 -14.52 5.84
N GLU A 784 -6.59 -14.47 7.09
CA GLU A 784 -6.20 -15.66 7.87
C GLU A 784 -7.35 -16.17 8.75
N PRO A 785 -7.44 -17.50 8.98
CA PRO A 785 -8.31 -18.07 10.00
C PRO A 785 -7.97 -17.49 11.38
N GLY A 786 -8.89 -16.71 11.97
CA GLY A 786 -8.68 -16.08 13.29
C GLY A 786 -8.74 -14.55 13.31
N GLY A 787 -8.95 -13.89 12.16
CA GLY A 787 -9.24 -12.45 12.11
C GLY A 787 -8.05 -11.53 11.75
N GLY A 788 -7.00 -12.10 11.15
CA GLY A 788 -5.85 -11.35 10.61
C GLY A 788 -5.78 -11.38 9.08
N TRP A 789 -4.71 -10.81 8.54
CA TRP A 789 -4.38 -10.80 7.11
C TRP A 789 -2.95 -11.28 6.90
N ALA A 790 -2.70 -11.94 5.78
CA ALA A 790 -1.37 -12.34 5.39
C ALA A 790 -1.09 -12.03 3.93
N PHE A 791 0.16 -11.72 3.59
CA PHE A 791 0.60 -11.71 2.21
C PHE A 791 0.55 -13.13 1.63
N ASP A 792 -0.04 -13.26 0.44
CA ASP A 792 -0.16 -14.55 -0.26
C ASP A 792 1.21 -15.23 -0.38
N HIS A 793 2.26 -14.43 -0.63
CA HIS A 793 3.63 -14.91 -0.68
C HIS A 793 4.61 -13.92 -0.03
N ALA A 794 5.66 -14.46 0.61
CA ALA A 794 6.72 -13.65 1.22
C ALA A 794 7.40 -12.66 0.25
N ILE A 795 7.50 -13.01 -1.05
CA ILE A 795 8.06 -12.11 -2.07
C ILE A 795 7.16 -10.88 -2.31
N VAL A 796 5.85 -10.97 -2.04
CA VAL A 796 4.94 -9.83 -2.12
C VAL A 796 5.18 -8.87 -0.97
N ALA A 797 5.35 -9.38 0.24
CA ALA A 797 5.74 -8.58 1.40
C ALA A 797 7.09 -7.87 1.16
N ASP A 798 8.09 -8.60 0.65
CA ASP A 798 9.41 -8.04 0.32
C ASP A 798 9.31 -6.96 -0.77
N ALA A 799 8.52 -7.20 -1.84
CA ALA A 799 8.34 -6.24 -2.91
C ALA A 799 7.57 -5.00 -2.46
N ALA A 800 6.58 -5.15 -1.58
CA ALA A 800 5.86 -4.05 -0.96
C ALA A 800 6.79 -3.22 -0.08
N TYR A 801 7.55 -3.87 0.81
CA TYR A 801 8.53 -3.22 1.67
C TYR A 801 9.59 -2.47 0.87
N HIS A 802 10.21 -3.12 -0.12
CA HIS A 802 11.23 -2.51 -0.98
C HIS A 802 10.69 -1.49 -1.99
N SER A 803 9.37 -1.29 -2.05
CA SER A 803 8.78 -0.16 -2.79
C SER A 803 8.73 1.13 -1.98
N LEU A 804 9.02 1.09 -0.68
CA LEU A 804 9.17 2.27 0.16
C LEU A 804 10.47 3.02 -0.16
N VAL A 805 10.39 4.34 -0.21
CA VAL A 805 11.59 5.20 -0.21
C VAL A 805 12.24 5.12 1.18
N THR A 806 13.57 5.22 1.25
CA THR A 806 14.34 5.04 2.50
C THR A 806 13.83 5.87 3.68
N ASP A 807 13.42 7.12 3.45
CA ASP A 807 12.91 7.97 4.52
C ASP A 807 11.48 7.59 4.97
N GLN A 808 10.64 7.11 4.04
CA GLN A 808 9.30 6.59 4.37
C GLN A 808 9.40 5.31 5.21
N ALA A 809 10.31 4.41 4.85
CA ALA A 809 10.57 3.19 5.62
C ALA A 809 11.01 3.52 7.04
N ARG A 810 11.94 4.48 7.21
CA ARG A 810 12.38 4.92 8.55
C ARG A 810 11.24 5.48 9.39
N GLN A 811 10.38 6.31 8.80
CA GLN A 811 9.23 6.90 9.50
C GLN A 811 8.24 5.81 9.97
N LEU A 812 7.92 4.84 9.11
CA LEU A 812 7.06 3.72 9.48
C LEU A 812 7.70 2.83 10.56
N HIS A 813 9.00 2.55 10.46
CA HIS A 813 9.70 1.81 11.51
C HIS A 813 9.71 2.56 12.86
N ALA A 814 9.90 3.88 12.86
CA ALA A 814 9.81 4.69 14.07
C ALA A 814 8.39 4.69 14.67
N ALA A 815 7.36 4.77 13.84
CA ALA A 815 5.97 4.66 14.27
C ALA A 815 5.66 3.27 14.86
N ALA A 816 6.20 2.19 14.27
CA ALA A 816 6.07 0.84 14.79
C ALA A 816 6.72 0.69 16.19
N VAL A 817 7.90 1.29 16.41
CA VAL A 817 8.53 1.32 17.74
C VAL A 817 7.60 1.98 18.77
N ALA A 818 7.11 3.18 18.47
CA ALA A 818 6.23 3.92 19.38
C ALA A 818 4.93 3.15 19.69
N LEU A 819 4.38 2.45 18.71
CA LEU A 819 3.18 1.62 18.87
C LEU A 819 3.44 0.43 19.81
N ILE A 820 4.56 -0.27 19.63
CA ILE A 820 4.92 -1.42 20.47
C ILE A 820 5.22 -0.95 21.90
N GLU A 821 5.95 0.16 22.09
CA GLU A 821 6.21 0.74 23.42
C GLU A 821 4.91 1.10 24.15
N ALA A 822 3.95 1.72 23.44
CA ALA A 822 2.67 2.10 24.03
C ALA A 822 1.84 0.88 24.47
N ARG A 823 1.92 -0.24 23.72
CA ARG A 823 1.20 -1.48 24.03
C ARG A 823 1.88 -2.27 25.17
N ALA A 824 3.21 -2.33 25.15
CA ALA A 824 4.01 -3.11 26.09
C ALA A 824 4.09 -2.47 27.49
N GLY A 825 3.96 -1.14 27.58
CA GLY A 825 4.05 -0.41 28.85
C GLY A 825 5.45 -0.46 29.47
N ASP A 826 5.53 -0.49 30.81
CA ASP A 826 6.81 -0.40 31.53
C ASP A 826 7.65 -1.69 31.51
N ALA A 827 7.09 -2.82 31.05
CA ALA A 827 7.74 -4.13 31.12
C ALA A 827 7.48 -4.96 29.83
N PRO A 828 8.15 -4.63 28.72
CA PRO A 828 8.03 -5.38 27.46
C PRO A 828 8.48 -6.83 27.61
N ASP A 829 7.75 -7.75 26.99
CA ASP A 829 8.11 -9.16 26.98
C ASP A 829 9.24 -9.48 25.96
N ALA A 830 9.63 -10.75 25.87
CA ALA A 830 10.70 -11.17 24.95
C ALA A 830 10.37 -10.93 23.47
N GLY A 831 9.10 -11.06 23.09
CA GLY A 831 8.63 -10.83 21.72
C GLY A 831 8.61 -9.35 21.38
N ASP A 832 8.11 -8.51 22.30
CA ASP A 832 8.14 -7.05 22.16
C ASP A 832 9.57 -6.54 22.00
N LEU A 833 10.51 -7.02 22.82
CA LEU A 833 11.92 -6.64 22.74
C LEU A 833 12.56 -6.99 21.40
N ALA A 834 12.24 -8.16 20.83
CA ALA A 834 12.72 -8.58 19.52
C ALA A 834 12.19 -7.67 18.39
N LEU A 835 10.90 -7.33 18.43
CA LEU A 835 10.29 -6.42 17.45
C LEU A 835 10.81 -4.99 17.62
N LEU A 836 10.89 -4.47 18.83
CA LEU A 836 11.45 -3.15 19.14
C LEU A 836 12.89 -3.02 18.62
N ALA A 837 13.72 -4.04 18.84
CA ALA A 837 15.08 -4.09 18.31
C ALA A 837 15.10 -4.05 16.77
N HIS A 838 14.25 -4.85 16.12
CA HIS A 838 14.15 -4.90 14.66
C HIS A 838 13.72 -3.55 14.06
N HIS A 839 12.65 -2.95 14.58
CA HIS A 839 12.13 -1.68 14.07
C HIS A 839 13.06 -0.51 14.40
N ALA A 840 13.66 -0.46 15.58
CA ALA A 840 14.59 0.62 15.95
C ALA A 840 15.84 0.64 15.06
N GLU A 841 16.42 -0.52 14.73
CA GLU A 841 17.57 -0.59 13.81
C GLU A 841 17.21 -0.06 12.42
N ARG A 842 16.02 -0.40 11.91
CA ARG A 842 15.56 0.03 10.57
C ARG A 842 15.06 1.46 10.54
N ALA A 843 14.59 2.00 11.66
CA ALA A 843 14.32 3.43 11.85
C ALA A 843 15.61 4.27 11.83
N GLY A 844 16.77 3.64 12.08
CA GLY A 844 18.06 4.32 12.19
C GLY A 844 18.32 4.90 13.59
N ASP A 845 17.48 4.59 14.58
CA ASP A 845 17.72 4.96 15.97
C ASP A 845 18.69 3.96 16.61
N ARG A 846 19.98 4.27 16.50
CA ARG A 846 21.06 3.40 16.98
C ARG A 846 21.05 3.21 18.50
N GLU A 847 20.55 4.18 19.26
CA GLU A 847 20.55 4.11 20.72
C GLU A 847 19.38 3.27 21.23
N ALA A 848 18.17 3.48 20.69
CA ALA A 848 17.02 2.62 20.97
C ALA A 848 17.29 1.18 20.53
N ALA A 849 17.83 0.98 19.33
CA ALA A 849 18.21 -0.34 18.82
C ALA A 849 19.15 -1.07 19.78
N LEU A 850 20.21 -0.40 20.24
CA LEU A 850 21.17 -0.97 21.19
C LEU A 850 20.50 -1.38 22.51
N ARG A 851 19.64 -0.53 23.07
CA ARG A 851 18.91 -0.83 24.33
C ARG A 851 18.04 -2.07 24.18
N HIS A 852 17.23 -2.13 23.11
CA HIS A 852 16.32 -3.25 22.90
C HIS A 852 17.04 -4.54 22.51
N LEU A 853 18.11 -4.48 21.69
CA LEU A 853 18.94 -5.66 21.37
C LEU A 853 19.62 -6.24 22.60
N ALA A 854 20.15 -5.40 23.49
CA ALA A 854 20.77 -5.86 24.74
C ALA A 854 19.74 -6.54 25.66
N ALA A 855 18.56 -5.95 25.80
CA ALA A 855 17.47 -6.52 26.59
C ALA A 855 16.92 -7.81 25.97
N ALA A 856 16.74 -7.86 24.64
CA ALA A 856 16.32 -9.06 23.91
C ALA A 856 17.35 -10.19 24.05
N GLY A 857 18.65 -9.86 23.95
CA GLY A 857 19.73 -10.81 24.15
C GLY A 857 19.78 -11.38 25.56
N GLU A 858 19.59 -10.55 26.59
CA GLU A 858 19.53 -11.02 27.98
C GLU A 858 18.29 -11.89 28.24
N SER A 859 17.14 -11.52 27.68
CA SER A 859 15.91 -12.30 27.74
C SER A 859 16.07 -13.66 27.04
N ALA A 860 16.63 -13.68 25.82
CA ALA A 860 16.94 -14.89 25.07
C ALA A 860 17.92 -15.80 25.83
N ARG A 861 18.95 -15.22 26.46
CA ARG A 861 19.92 -15.93 27.29
C ARG A 861 19.26 -16.57 28.51
N ALA A 862 18.40 -15.83 29.21
CA ALA A 862 17.63 -16.35 30.34
C ALA A 862 16.68 -17.49 29.94
N ALA A 863 16.13 -17.42 28.72
CA ALA A 863 15.29 -18.46 28.12
C ALA A 863 16.08 -19.62 27.48
N TYR A 864 17.42 -19.56 27.46
CA TYR A 864 18.30 -20.55 26.80
C TYR A 864 18.12 -20.64 25.28
N ALA A 865 17.62 -19.59 24.64
CA ALA A 865 17.48 -19.44 23.19
C ALA A 865 18.85 -19.05 22.58
N ASN A 866 19.72 -20.05 22.42
CA ASN A 866 21.14 -19.82 22.13
C ASN A 866 21.40 -19.18 20.75
N LEU A 867 20.63 -19.53 19.71
CA LEU A 867 20.80 -18.91 18.38
C LEU A 867 20.43 -17.42 18.41
N GLU A 868 19.32 -17.10 19.06
CA GLU A 868 18.80 -15.74 19.23
C GLU A 868 19.70 -14.91 20.14
N THR A 869 20.26 -15.51 21.20
CA THR A 869 21.28 -14.87 22.06
C THR A 869 22.49 -14.44 21.24
N VAL A 870 23.00 -15.32 20.38
CA VAL A 870 24.13 -15.01 19.49
C VAL A 870 23.75 -13.88 18.53
N ASP A 871 22.58 -13.92 17.90
CA ASP A 871 22.15 -12.88 16.95
C ASP A 871 22.02 -11.50 17.62
N PHE A 872 21.22 -11.39 18.67
CA PHE A 872 20.92 -10.12 19.34
C PHE A 872 22.17 -9.49 19.95
N LEU A 873 22.96 -10.25 20.70
CA LEU A 873 24.15 -9.71 21.36
C LEU A 873 25.27 -9.38 20.36
N THR A 874 25.38 -10.10 19.24
CA THR A 874 26.35 -9.76 18.18
C THR A 874 25.97 -8.43 17.52
N ARG A 875 24.69 -8.20 17.23
CA ARG A 875 24.19 -6.93 16.69
C ARG A 875 24.38 -5.78 17.69
N ALA A 876 24.07 -6.01 18.97
CA ALA A 876 24.31 -5.04 20.05
C ALA A 876 25.79 -4.66 20.18
N LEU A 877 26.68 -5.66 20.16
CA LEU A 877 28.13 -5.45 20.25
C LEU A 877 28.65 -4.61 19.07
N ARG A 878 28.18 -4.88 17.85
CA ARG A 878 28.55 -4.07 16.67
C ARG A 878 28.13 -2.61 16.82
N LEU A 879 26.90 -2.35 17.26
CA LEU A 879 26.42 -0.97 17.48
C LEU A 879 27.22 -0.25 18.58
N ALA A 880 27.59 -0.96 19.65
CA ALA A 880 28.42 -0.42 20.72
C ALA A 880 29.86 -0.14 20.30
N GLU A 881 30.46 -0.99 19.46
CA GLU A 881 31.80 -0.78 18.88
C GLU A 881 31.85 0.41 17.93
N ASP A 882 30.78 0.63 17.17
CA ASP A 882 30.58 1.80 16.32
C ASP A 882 30.28 3.10 17.12
N GLY A 883 30.25 3.04 18.46
CA GLY A 883 30.11 4.21 19.34
C GLY A 883 28.68 4.57 19.76
N ALA A 884 27.68 3.71 19.54
CA ALA A 884 26.33 3.96 20.04
C ALA A 884 26.26 3.76 21.58
N GLY A 885 25.54 4.65 22.28
CA GLY A 885 25.14 4.48 23.68
C GLY A 885 26.24 4.52 24.76
N GLY A 886 27.53 4.71 24.39
CA GLY A 886 28.61 4.83 25.38
C GLY A 886 28.77 3.61 26.30
N VAL A 887 28.60 2.40 25.76
CA VAL A 887 28.59 1.15 26.53
C VAL A 887 29.96 0.89 27.19
N ALA A 888 29.93 0.58 28.49
CA ALA A 888 31.13 0.27 29.26
C ALA A 888 31.86 -0.98 28.72
N GLU A 889 33.19 -1.01 28.81
CA GLU A 889 34.03 -2.15 28.41
C GLU A 889 33.59 -3.46 29.07
N LEU A 890 33.23 -3.41 30.36
CA LEU A 890 32.74 -4.56 31.11
C LEU A 890 31.46 -5.16 30.49
N THR A 891 30.51 -4.33 30.06
CA THR A 891 29.26 -4.79 29.46
C THR A 891 29.51 -5.44 28.10
N ARG A 892 30.42 -4.89 27.29
CA ARG A 892 30.82 -5.50 26.01
C ARG A 892 31.51 -6.84 26.22
N ALA A 893 32.38 -6.94 27.22
CA ALA A 893 33.02 -8.19 27.58
C ALA A 893 32.00 -9.23 28.08
N GLN A 894 30.99 -8.81 28.84
CA GLN A 894 29.90 -9.68 29.29
C GLN A 894 29.12 -10.25 28.10
N TRP A 895 28.73 -9.40 27.14
CA TRP A 895 28.06 -9.87 25.92
C TRP A 895 28.92 -10.87 25.13
N ARG A 896 30.23 -10.63 25.00
CA ARG A 896 31.15 -11.58 24.34
C ARG A 896 31.20 -12.93 25.07
N TYR A 897 31.20 -12.92 26.40
CA TYR A 897 31.13 -14.13 27.20
C TYR A 897 29.81 -14.88 26.98
N ASP A 898 28.68 -14.18 26.98
CA ASP A 898 27.36 -14.78 26.79
C ASP A 898 27.18 -15.35 25.38
N ILE A 899 27.69 -14.66 24.34
CA ILE A 899 27.77 -15.18 22.97
C ILE A 899 28.61 -16.46 22.94
N ALA A 900 29.78 -16.47 23.58
CA ALA A 900 30.64 -17.64 23.61
C ALA A 900 29.98 -18.84 24.31
N TYR A 901 29.27 -18.60 25.41
CA TYR A 901 28.51 -19.63 26.13
C TYR A 901 27.43 -20.23 25.22
N ALA A 902 26.65 -19.39 24.53
CA ALA A 902 25.62 -19.83 23.60
C ALA A 902 26.20 -20.60 22.39
N LEU A 903 27.31 -20.15 21.80
CA LEU A 903 28.01 -20.85 20.72
C LEU A 903 28.54 -22.22 21.15
N ARG A 904 29.04 -22.34 22.38
CA ARG A 904 29.46 -23.63 22.96
C ARG A 904 28.26 -24.58 23.07
N ALA A 905 27.11 -24.09 23.54
CA ALA A 905 25.89 -24.89 23.62
C ALA A 905 25.39 -25.36 22.23
N LEU A 906 25.62 -24.56 21.19
CA LEU A 906 25.32 -24.92 19.79
C LEU A 906 26.38 -25.84 19.14
N GLY A 907 27.45 -26.20 19.85
CA GLY A 907 28.56 -27.00 19.32
C GLY A 907 29.50 -26.25 18.38
N GLN A 908 29.42 -24.92 18.30
CA GLN A 908 30.29 -24.07 17.49
C GLN A 908 31.55 -23.68 18.29
N TYR A 909 32.35 -24.69 18.66
CA TYR A 909 33.49 -24.53 19.59
C TYR A 909 34.54 -23.52 19.11
N GLN A 910 34.87 -23.50 17.82
CA GLN A 910 35.88 -22.58 17.29
C GLN A 910 35.45 -21.11 17.40
N ARG A 911 34.18 -20.80 17.06
CA ARG A 911 33.65 -19.45 17.20
C ARG A 911 33.52 -19.05 18.67
N SER A 912 33.15 -20.00 19.55
CA SER A 912 33.12 -19.78 20.99
C SER A 912 34.51 -19.41 21.54
N GLU A 913 35.56 -20.09 21.10
CA GLU A 913 36.95 -19.77 21.46
C GLU A 913 37.33 -18.32 21.08
N ASP A 914 36.98 -17.87 19.88
CA ASP A 914 37.31 -16.53 19.39
C ASP A 914 36.65 -15.44 20.27
N PHE A 915 35.37 -15.61 20.62
CA PHE A 915 34.66 -14.69 21.50
C PHE A 915 35.19 -14.70 22.95
N LEU A 916 35.62 -15.86 23.48
CA LEU A 916 36.27 -15.94 24.80
C LEU A 916 37.61 -15.21 24.82
N LYS A 917 38.44 -15.37 23.79
CA LYS A 917 39.71 -14.64 23.66
C LYS A 917 39.47 -13.14 23.58
N ALA A 918 38.47 -12.70 22.81
CA ALA A 918 38.10 -11.28 22.73
C ALA A 918 37.62 -10.74 24.08
N CYS A 919 36.73 -11.46 24.79
CA CYS A 919 36.26 -11.11 26.13
C CYS A 919 37.43 -10.92 27.12
N ILE A 920 38.39 -11.85 27.13
CA ILE A 920 39.58 -11.75 27.99
C ILE A 920 40.44 -10.54 27.58
N ALA A 921 40.64 -10.30 26.28
CA ALA A 921 41.44 -9.19 25.78
C ALA A 921 40.88 -7.81 26.14
N ASP A 922 39.55 -7.66 26.21
CA ASP A 922 38.92 -6.41 26.66
C ASP A 922 39.16 -6.13 28.15
N LEU A 923 39.27 -7.19 28.95
CA LEU A 923 39.38 -7.12 30.40
C LEU A 923 40.84 -7.13 30.89
N ASP A 924 41.76 -7.74 30.13
CA ASP A 924 43.18 -7.92 30.48
C ASP A 924 44.10 -7.88 29.24
N ARG A 925 45.23 -7.16 29.32
CA ARG A 925 45.99 -6.65 28.15
C ARG A 925 46.88 -7.66 27.38
N PRO A 926 46.85 -8.99 27.61
CA PRO A 926 46.69 -9.90 26.44
C PRO A 926 45.99 -11.25 26.73
N PRO A 927 45.25 -11.83 25.75
CA PRO A 927 44.61 -13.15 25.89
C PRO A 927 45.64 -14.29 25.90
N PRO A 928 45.41 -15.39 26.67
CA PRO A 928 46.32 -16.53 26.69
C PRO A 928 46.30 -17.29 25.35
N GLU A 929 47.48 -17.52 24.78
CA GLU A 929 47.65 -18.22 23.49
C GLU A 929 47.75 -19.75 23.65
N THR A 930 47.93 -20.25 24.88
CA THR A 930 48.08 -21.68 25.17
C THR A 930 47.32 -22.11 26.43
N GLY A 931 46.87 -23.37 26.49
CA GLY A 931 46.18 -23.92 27.68
C GLY A 931 47.00 -23.84 28.98
N TRP A 932 48.34 -23.86 28.90
CA TRP A 932 49.23 -23.67 30.05
C TRP A 932 49.26 -22.21 30.55
N GLN A 933 49.16 -21.22 29.65
CA GLN A 933 49.03 -19.80 30.03
C GLN A 933 47.65 -19.53 30.67
N ALA A 934 46.58 -20.12 30.14
CA ALA A 934 45.24 -20.06 30.71
C ALA A 934 45.22 -20.64 32.13
N ALA A 935 45.78 -21.84 32.35
CA ALA A 935 45.87 -22.48 33.67
C ALA A 935 46.69 -21.64 34.67
N ARG A 936 47.79 -21.03 34.25
CA ARG A 936 48.63 -20.17 35.12
C ARG A 936 47.94 -18.86 35.49
N GLY A 937 47.19 -18.24 34.58
CA GLY A 937 46.34 -17.07 34.85
C GLY A 937 45.21 -17.40 35.84
N LEU A 938 44.59 -18.57 35.65
CA LEU A 938 43.55 -19.12 36.53
C LEU A 938 44.07 -19.34 37.97
N PHE A 939 45.27 -19.91 38.13
CA PHE A 939 45.92 -20.03 39.44
C PHE A 939 46.29 -18.67 40.05
N GLY A 940 46.71 -17.69 39.24
CA GLY A 940 47.05 -16.35 39.70
C GLY A 940 45.83 -15.56 40.22
N GLY A 941 44.74 -15.53 39.45
CA GLY A 941 43.49 -14.86 39.83
C GLY A 941 42.76 -15.55 40.99
N TYR A 942 42.67 -16.89 40.94
CA TYR A 942 42.05 -17.69 41.98
C TYR A 942 42.82 -17.61 43.32
N ALA A 943 44.17 -17.61 43.29
CA ALA A 943 44.98 -17.43 44.50
C ALA A 943 44.83 -16.02 45.08
N ASN A 944 44.68 -14.99 44.25
CA ASN A 944 44.55 -13.61 44.73
C ASN A 944 43.18 -13.34 45.38
N PHE A 945 42.11 -14.00 44.90
CA PHE A 945 40.75 -13.81 45.40
C PHE A 945 40.38 -14.76 46.56
N ARG A 946 40.78 -16.04 46.51
CA ARG A 946 40.40 -17.05 47.51
C ARG A 946 41.29 -17.05 48.77
N MET A 947 42.52 -16.51 48.69
CA MET A 947 43.45 -16.43 49.83
C MET A 947 43.32 -15.12 50.64
N ARG A 948 42.39 -14.21 50.28
CA ARG A 948 42.13 -12.95 51.02
C ARG A 948 40.63 -12.75 51.28
N PRO A 949 40.02 -13.48 52.24
CA PRO A 949 38.58 -13.47 52.47
C PRO A 949 38.05 -12.21 53.19
N HIS A 950 38.91 -11.24 53.53
CA HIS A 950 38.59 -10.10 54.42
C HIS A 950 38.71 -8.72 53.76
N GLN A 951 38.49 -8.59 52.45
CA GLN A 951 38.23 -7.27 51.86
C GLN A 951 36.75 -7.10 51.52
N ASP A 952 35.93 -6.96 52.56
CA ASP A 952 34.74 -6.14 52.45
C ASP A 952 35.17 -4.73 52.02
N ARG A 953 34.55 -4.19 50.94
CA ARG A 953 34.73 -2.83 50.35
C ARG A 953 35.61 -2.67 49.11
N GLN A 954 35.79 -3.67 48.25
CA GLN A 954 36.13 -3.32 46.85
C GLN A 954 34.83 -3.00 46.09
N PRO A 955 34.72 -1.82 45.43
CA PRO A 955 33.56 -1.48 44.60
C PRO A 955 33.30 -2.57 43.55
N GLU A 956 32.03 -2.84 43.25
CA GLU A 956 31.62 -3.81 42.25
C GLU A 956 32.29 -3.58 40.88
N ALA A 957 32.52 -2.31 40.55
CA ALA A 957 33.27 -1.86 39.37
C ALA A 957 34.71 -2.40 39.28
N VAL A 958 35.34 -2.80 40.39
CA VAL A 958 36.70 -3.38 40.42
C VAL A 958 36.64 -4.92 40.41
N ARG A 959 35.58 -5.51 40.98
CA ARG A 959 35.45 -6.96 41.13
C ARG A 959 34.88 -7.64 39.89
N ALA A 960 33.85 -7.06 39.27
CA ALA A 960 33.13 -7.68 38.16
C ALA A 960 34.03 -7.98 36.94
N PRO A 961 34.95 -7.09 36.50
CA PRO A 961 35.89 -7.41 35.41
C PRO A 961 36.78 -8.62 35.68
N VAL A 962 37.28 -8.75 36.92
CA VAL A 962 38.19 -9.83 37.31
C VAL A 962 37.48 -11.19 37.36
N ILE A 963 36.22 -11.19 37.84
CA ILE A 963 35.40 -12.40 37.91
C ILE A 963 35.08 -12.89 36.49
N LEU A 964 34.60 -11.99 35.63
CA LEU A 964 34.26 -12.33 34.25
C LEU A 964 35.46 -12.85 33.46
N ALA A 965 36.63 -12.22 33.60
CA ALA A 965 37.86 -12.71 32.96
C ALA A 965 38.28 -14.11 33.46
N ALA A 966 38.09 -14.39 34.75
CA ALA A 966 38.36 -15.71 35.32
C ALA A 966 37.39 -16.77 34.78
N ASP A 967 36.09 -16.46 34.71
CA ASP A 967 35.06 -17.35 34.17
C ASP A 967 35.28 -17.64 32.68
N ALA A 968 35.61 -16.60 31.89
CA ALA A 968 35.97 -16.76 30.47
C ALA A 968 37.21 -17.66 30.28
N THR A 969 38.24 -17.48 31.12
CA THR A 969 39.46 -18.31 31.08
C THR A 969 39.19 -19.76 31.46
N MET A 970 38.30 -19.99 32.43
CA MET A 970 37.87 -21.33 32.82
C MET A 970 37.11 -22.03 31.70
N MET A 971 36.15 -21.34 31.09
CA MET A 971 35.39 -21.87 29.95
C MET A 971 36.29 -22.18 28.75
N LEU A 972 37.26 -21.31 28.46
CA LEU A 972 38.23 -21.53 27.39
C LEU A 972 39.07 -22.79 27.64
N SER A 973 39.47 -23.02 28.89
CA SER A 973 40.21 -24.23 29.28
C SER A 973 39.39 -25.50 29.14
N GLU A 974 38.10 -25.46 29.52
CA GLU A 974 37.17 -26.57 29.30
C GLU A 974 36.97 -26.85 27.82
N LEU A 975 36.83 -25.81 27.00
CA LEU A 975 36.61 -25.92 25.57
C LEU A 975 37.84 -26.52 24.87
N HIS A 976 39.06 -26.13 25.25
CA HIS A 976 40.30 -26.78 24.80
C HIS A 976 40.40 -28.23 25.26
N TYR A 977 39.91 -28.58 26.44
CA TYR A 977 39.87 -29.96 26.89
C TYR A 977 38.91 -30.82 26.05
N GLU A 978 37.72 -30.30 25.71
CA GLU A 978 36.75 -30.98 24.85
C GLU A 978 37.24 -31.08 23.39
N LEU A 979 37.83 -30.01 22.83
CA LEU A 979 38.43 -30.04 21.49
C LEU A 979 39.58 -31.03 21.35
N ASN A 980 40.30 -31.35 22.44
CA ASN A 980 41.37 -32.35 22.44
C ASN A 980 40.86 -33.80 22.58
N LYS A 981 39.57 -34.01 22.89
CA LYS A 981 38.93 -35.34 22.95
C LYS A 981 38.28 -35.76 21.63
N ILE A 982 37.87 -34.78 20.83
CA ILE A 982 37.36 -34.94 19.47
C ILE A 982 38.56 -35.17 18.54
#